data_AF-A0A415BGB6-F1
#
_entry.id   AF-A0A415BGB6-F1
#
_cell.length_a   1.000
_cell.length_b   1.000
_cell.length_c   1.000
_cell.angle_alpha   90.00
_cell.angle_beta   90.00
_cell.angle_gamma   90.00
#
_symmetry.space_group_name_H-M   'P 1'
#
loop_
_entity.id
_entity.type
_entity.pdbx_description
1 polymer ?
#
loop_
_entity_poly.entity_id
_entity_poly.type
_entity_poly.pdbx_seq_one_letter_code
_entity_poly.pdbx_strand_id
1 'polypeptide(L)'
;MNDNLSKALSIFIEAMRPFVVGFLLEKFKNEPWEGVLFARLKPDKQNTWNKAVQSLSADSDRKQLVDYSNLSSFAIAFKQELTDELGSSKEANKLISYLQEIQEVRNKCNHYQPLDEDEIDRAFGTMKLVAKLLQMPDLVKEIDTIKNRGNEPTIQIETAIITETSSTVSFSENSPLPAWYTNVYPHYDIRNGSLDESVFAANLSEVAMGIGQEVYSNPTMFFEKTYITAGLRDIANRVVRALNGEETDNRVISLQTGFGGGKTHTLISLYHITKAGKSLLSSTYTQHILDSKVAPQFENAQVAVFTNNTTDVSQGRTTDNGITIYTLWGELAYQLGGLEGYNLIKKNDIERISPAANLFRPILEKSAPALILIDELADYCNKASAVMIGKGSLSDQTIGFMQTLTEIVSSVPRCVLIATLPGSAAEVASSAIGQQILTALENRIVRVGTSIKPVEDEEIFEVVRRRLFDNIGNPQVIELVLNRYKNTYHNRRSDLPNQADRMEYINKMRKSYPFHPELIDMFRLKWGQDSRFQRTRGVLRLLASIVKDLWTRRGSLTGTQALIHTSDVNLSNLPTLTGTITSLMGSQWETVIHADVIGTSSNAYKIDNEDPNNNIGKYNLTQGIATTILMASLGNLQNKGLTIEELKLCILKPSAFNHSEINSALNKLEQVAHYLYSTNVGSRSYWFQSKPNINILVNQAKAEISQADISGEIINRLNVQTRNVSKIKVLVNPANDIPEQKSLTLVILGPEYATQPGSINTKTKKQVEQIAQNKGNSSRIYRNTILYLACSEIGLGMLHSKLLEYLACTKIQAEYSGQIEPEQKKDILERKAEYDKQANALLISAYNIVCKYSVSEGLEKIEIKDFAQDFNTQLSSNLFNNIKEEEWLLEKSIGLGTLRSSGLYPTKEQPIQVNDLYESFLRFDDKPMICGVETVSQSIQKYCENGDFNVACGEQGNYNRIYHHESVPFLDVTDPQYWLVDKSINNQPKSEESSTDEQSSAWNSPTGEKSEHTPPSQPVDELRKFKSIKVSGKVPVERWTDLFSSFVVPLKNNGLEIEISFKAKTTSLNPLDESAQIYKVVKESAMQLGLNLEEE
;
A
#
# COMPACT_ATOMS: atom_id res chain seq x y z
N MET A 1 46.17 -27.13 -19.02
CA MET A 1 45.11 -27.02 -20.08
C MET A 1 45.47 -25.85 -20.99
N ASN A 2 44.92 -25.73 -22.20
CA ASN A 2 45.03 -24.47 -22.95
C ASN A 2 43.85 -23.56 -22.59
N ASP A 3 44.12 -22.58 -21.72
CA ASP A 3 43.07 -21.72 -21.16
C ASP A 3 42.39 -20.84 -22.23
N ASN A 4 43.15 -20.34 -23.21
CA ASN A 4 42.61 -19.51 -24.29
C ASN A 4 41.67 -20.30 -25.22
N LEU A 5 41.98 -21.57 -25.50
CA LEU A 5 41.12 -22.44 -26.31
C LEU A 5 39.76 -22.67 -25.63
N SER A 6 39.74 -23.00 -24.34
CA SER A 6 38.48 -23.13 -23.57
C SER A 6 37.65 -21.84 -23.64
N LYS A 7 38.29 -20.66 -23.52
CA LYS A 7 37.57 -19.38 -23.61
C LYS A 7 37.03 -19.10 -25.02
N ALA A 8 37.75 -19.47 -26.08
CA ALA A 8 37.27 -19.35 -27.46
C ALA A 8 36.09 -20.28 -27.75
N LEU A 9 36.14 -21.53 -27.27
CA LEU A 9 35.02 -22.48 -27.32
C LEU A 9 33.78 -21.94 -26.59
N SER A 10 33.93 -21.21 -25.49
CA SER A 10 32.83 -20.54 -24.78
C SER A 10 32.12 -19.51 -25.65
N ILE A 11 32.83 -18.51 -26.19
CA ILE A 11 32.19 -17.43 -26.96
C ILE A 11 31.60 -17.98 -28.26
N PHE A 12 32.23 -19.01 -28.85
CA PHE A 12 31.68 -19.73 -30.00
C PHE A 12 30.29 -20.34 -29.72
N ILE A 13 30.11 -21.11 -28.64
CA ILE A 13 28.80 -21.74 -28.38
C ILE A 13 27.73 -20.72 -27.98
N GLU A 14 28.08 -19.67 -27.22
CA GLU A 14 27.14 -18.59 -26.88
C GLU A 14 26.69 -17.77 -28.10
N ALA A 15 27.53 -17.66 -29.14
CA ALA A 15 27.15 -17.04 -30.41
C ALA A 15 26.34 -18.00 -31.33
N MET A 16 26.61 -19.30 -31.28
CA MET A 16 25.89 -20.30 -32.08
C MET A 16 24.44 -20.52 -31.60
N ARG A 17 24.16 -20.46 -30.30
CA ARG A 17 22.80 -20.60 -29.74
C ARG A 17 21.74 -19.67 -30.37
N PRO A 18 21.90 -18.33 -30.36
CA PRO A 18 20.92 -17.44 -30.97
C PRO A 18 20.85 -17.60 -32.50
N PHE A 19 21.95 -17.97 -33.17
CA PHE A 19 21.95 -18.23 -34.61
C PHE A 19 21.10 -19.45 -34.97
N VAL A 20 21.32 -20.60 -34.32
CA VAL A 20 20.55 -21.83 -34.62
C VAL A 20 19.05 -21.60 -34.43
N VAL A 21 18.67 -20.90 -33.36
CA VAL A 21 17.26 -20.64 -33.04
C VAL A 21 16.66 -19.56 -33.94
N GLY A 22 17.41 -18.51 -34.29
CA GLY A 22 16.99 -17.52 -35.28
C GLY A 22 16.77 -18.14 -36.66
N PHE A 23 17.71 -18.95 -37.13
CA PHE A 23 17.61 -19.71 -38.39
C PHE A 23 16.39 -20.63 -38.42
N LEU A 24 16.15 -21.42 -37.36
CA LEU A 24 14.98 -22.30 -37.30
C LEU A 24 13.67 -21.50 -37.29
N LEU A 25 13.58 -20.42 -36.52
CA LEU A 25 12.40 -19.54 -36.50
C LEU A 25 12.19 -18.82 -37.83
N GLU A 26 13.24 -18.49 -38.58
CA GLU A 26 13.11 -17.86 -39.91
C GLU A 26 12.66 -18.86 -40.99
N LYS A 27 13.18 -20.09 -41.00
CA LYS A 27 12.77 -21.11 -41.98
C LYS A 27 11.40 -21.72 -41.64
N PHE A 28 11.05 -21.84 -40.36
CA PHE A 28 9.85 -22.54 -39.87
C PHE A 28 8.95 -21.64 -39.01
N LYS A 29 8.57 -20.46 -39.54
CA LYS A 29 7.90 -19.35 -38.82
C LYS A 29 6.62 -19.69 -38.03
N ASN A 30 5.99 -20.83 -38.29
CA ASN A 30 4.74 -21.26 -37.65
C ASN A 30 4.91 -22.48 -36.71
N GLU A 31 6.13 -22.99 -36.52
CA GLU A 31 6.41 -24.18 -35.72
C GLU A 31 7.36 -23.87 -34.56
N PRO A 32 7.19 -24.50 -33.37
CA PRO A 32 8.13 -24.33 -32.26
C PRO A 32 9.48 -24.96 -32.63
N TRP A 33 10.54 -24.15 -32.62
CA TRP A 33 11.87 -24.54 -33.10
C TRP A 33 12.43 -25.77 -32.38
N GLU A 34 12.05 -26.00 -31.11
CA GLU A 34 12.43 -27.19 -30.35
C GLU A 34 11.85 -28.47 -30.96
N GLY A 35 10.58 -28.42 -31.39
CA GLY A 35 9.90 -29.54 -32.03
C GLY A 35 10.48 -29.84 -33.41
N VAL A 36 10.73 -28.78 -34.19
CA VAL A 36 11.37 -28.87 -35.51
C VAL A 36 12.76 -29.53 -35.41
N LEU A 37 13.59 -29.08 -34.45
CA LEU A 37 14.92 -29.65 -34.21
C LEU A 37 14.83 -31.10 -33.70
N PHE A 38 14.03 -31.36 -32.66
CA PHE A 38 13.89 -32.68 -32.06
C PHE A 38 13.41 -33.74 -33.06
N ALA A 39 12.43 -33.41 -33.91
CA ALA A 39 11.86 -34.32 -34.91
C ALA A 39 12.88 -34.81 -35.95
N ARG A 40 13.98 -34.06 -36.18
CA ARG A 40 15.05 -34.43 -37.12
C ARG A 40 16.32 -34.97 -36.46
N LEU A 41 16.40 -35.03 -35.12
CA LEU A 41 17.52 -35.66 -34.41
C LEU A 41 17.44 -37.20 -34.51
N LYS A 42 18.60 -37.87 -34.48
CA LYS A 42 18.69 -39.33 -34.37
C LYS A 42 18.19 -39.82 -33.00
N PRO A 43 17.68 -41.06 -32.85
CA PRO A 43 17.14 -41.57 -31.59
C PRO A 43 18.05 -41.41 -30.37
N ASP A 44 19.35 -41.66 -30.51
CA ASP A 44 20.32 -41.50 -29.40
C ASP A 44 20.43 -40.05 -28.93
N LYS A 45 20.33 -39.10 -29.87
CA LYS A 45 20.33 -37.65 -29.61
C LYS A 45 18.99 -37.15 -29.13
N GLN A 46 17.88 -37.76 -29.54
CA GLN A 46 16.56 -37.54 -28.93
C GLN A 46 16.55 -38.00 -27.46
N ASN A 47 17.22 -39.09 -27.12
CA ASN A 47 17.41 -39.51 -25.72
C ASN A 47 18.29 -38.54 -24.93
N THR A 48 19.38 -38.00 -25.50
CA THR A 48 20.16 -36.92 -24.85
C THR A 48 19.33 -35.66 -24.66
N TRP A 49 18.59 -35.24 -25.68
CA TRP A 49 17.71 -34.07 -25.66
C TRP A 49 16.62 -34.22 -24.60
N ASN A 50 15.95 -35.36 -24.52
CA ASN A 50 14.92 -35.63 -23.52
C ASN A 50 15.48 -35.60 -22.09
N LYS A 51 16.69 -36.13 -21.84
CA LYS A 51 17.37 -36.02 -20.55
C LYS A 51 17.65 -34.55 -20.16
N ALA A 52 18.09 -33.72 -21.12
CA ALA A 52 18.32 -32.28 -20.89
C ALA A 52 17.02 -31.48 -20.71
N VAL A 53 15.96 -31.79 -21.47
CA VAL A 53 14.62 -31.20 -21.30
C VAL A 53 14.01 -31.57 -19.95
N GLN A 54 14.32 -32.76 -19.41
CA GLN A 54 13.89 -33.20 -18.08
C GLN A 54 14.69 -32.57 -16.92
N SER A 55 15.90 -32.06 -17.18
CA SER A 55 16.73 -31.40 -16.14
C SER A 55 16.57 -29.88 -16.13
N LEU A 56 16.26 -29.26 -17.27
CA LEU A 56 15.93 -27.84 -17.36
C LEU A 56 14.63 -27.51 -16.60
N SER A 57 14.69 -26.46 -15.77
CA SER A 57 13.50 -25.90 -15.12
C SER A 57 12.53 -25.28 -16.13
N ALA A 58 11.24 -25.19 -15.77
CA ALA A 58 10.18 -24.68 -16.65
C ALA A 58 10.43 -23.26 -17.17
N ASP A 59 11.13 -22.42 -16.39
CA ASP A 59 11.45 -21.02 -16.70
C ASP A 59 12.78 -20.84 -17.47
N SER A 60 13.48 -21.92 -17.80
CA SER A 60 14.78 -21.86 -18.49
C SER A 60 14.65 -21.47 -19.97
N ASP A 61 15.62 -20.71 -20.50
CA ASP A 61 15.71 -20.42 -21.93
C ASP A 61 16.18 -21.66 -22.70
N ARG A 62 15.21 -22.35 -23.31
CA ARG A 62 15.41 -23.58 -24.08
C ARG A 62 16.49 -23.47 -25.16
N LYS A 63 16.93 -22.27 -25.58
CA LYS A 63 18.10 -22.08 -26.45
C LYS A 63 19.35 -22.80 -25.94
N GLN A 64 19.48 -23.01 -24.62
CA GLN A 64 20.58 -23.80 -24.05
C GLN A 64 20.64 -25.25 -24.50
N LEU A 65 19.52 -25.82 -24.97
CA LEU A 65 19.49 -27.16 -25.58
C LEU A 65 20.36 -27.22 -26.84
N VAL A 66 20.74 -26.08 -27.44
CA VAL A 66 21.79 -26.01 -28.45
C VAL A 66 23.16 -25.99 -27.76
N ASP A 67 23.85 -27.12 -27.81
CA ASP A 67 25.17 -27.37 -27.23
C ASP A 67 26.05 -28.16 -28.22
N TYR A 68 27.37 -28.15 -28.03
CA TYR A 68 28.31 -28.99 -28.78
C TYR A 68 27.87 -30.45 -28.92
N SER A 69 27.20 -31.02 -27.91
CA SER A 69 26.65 -32.38 -27.96
C SER A 69 25.69 -32.65 -29.13
N ASN A 70 25.01 -31.63 -29.68
CA ASN A 70 24.07 -31.76 -30.80
C ASN A 70 24.25 -30.74 -31.94
N LEU A 71 25.12 -29.73 -31.81
CA LEU A 71 25.34 -28.69 -32.82
C LEU A 71 25.76 -29.25 -34.21
N SER A 72 26.60 -30.29 -34.23
CA SER A 72 26.95 -31.02 -35.45
C SER A 72 25.77 -31.83 -36.03
N SER A 73 24.87 -32.31 -35.16
CA SER A 73 23.66 -33.07 -35.55
C SER A 73 22.59 -32.14 -36.15
N PHE A 74 22.45 -30.92 -35.64
CA PHE A 74 21.68 -29.85 -36.28
C PHE A 74 22.17 -29.59 -37.71
N ALA A 75 23.48 -29.36 -37.91
CA ALA A 75 24.02 -29.04 -39.22
C ALA A 75 23.80 -30.16 -40.26
N ILE A 76 23.77 -31.43 -39.81
CA ILE A 76 23.42 -32.59 -40.64
C ILE A 76 21.90 -32.63 -40.93
N ALA A 77 21.06 -32.39 -39.93
CA ALA A 77 19.59 -32.49 -40.00
C ALA A 77 18.91 -31.37 -40.82
N PHE A 78 19.57 -30.23 -40.96
CA PHE A 78 19.08 -29.04 -41.70
C PHE A 78 19.98 -28.68 -42.89
N LYS A 79 20.69 -29.68 -43.45
CA LYS A 79 21.65 -29.50 -44.54
C LYS A 79 21.04 -28.89 -45.82
N GLN A 80 19.76 -29.10 -46.09
CA GLN A 80 19.07 -28.49 -47.25
C GLN A 80 18.82 -27.00 -46.99
N GLU A 81 18.21 -26.67 -45.86
CA GLU A 81 17.90 -25.30 -45.48
C GLU A 81 19.16 -24.45 -45.26
N LEU A 82 20.25 -25.07 -44.77
CA LEU A 82 21.59 -24.48 -44.68
C LEU A 82 22.29 -24.37 -46.05
N THR A 83 21.92 -25.19 -47.04
CA THR A 83 22.42 -25.04 -48.42
C THR A 83 21.85 -23.77 -49.06
N ASP A 84 20.57 -23.46 -48.78
CA ASP A 84 19.92 -22.25 -49.28
C ASP A 84 20.45 -20.99 -48.58
N GLU A 85 20.65 -21.05 -47.27
CA GLU A 85 21.19 -19.94 -46.45
C GLU A 85 22.64 -19.57 -46.82
N LEU A 86 23.47 -20.59 -47.08
CA LEU A 86 24.89 -20.43 -47.42
C LEU A 86 25.12 -20.35 -48.94
N GLY A 87 24.06 -20.32 -49.75
CA GLY A 87 24.09 -20.26 -51.21
C GLY A 87 24.75 -21.46 -51.93
N SER A 88 25.34 -22.43 -51.22
CA SER A 88 25.86 -23.65 -51.84
C SER A 88 25.98 -24.84 -50.88
N SER A 89 25.69 -26.04 -51.41
CA SER A 89 25.81 -27.27 -50.61
C SER A 89 27.27 -27.59 -50.26
N LYS A 90 28.24 -27.07 -51.02
CA LYS A 90 29.67 -27.19 -50.70
C LYS A 90 30.00 -26.52 -49.36
N GLU A 91 29.31 -25.43 -49.01
CA GLU A 91 29.56 -24.69 -47.76
C GLU A 91 28.74 -25.22 -46.59
N ALA A 92 27.52 -25.72 -46.83
CA ALA A 92 26.81 -26.53 -45.84
C ALA A 92 27.61 -27.80 -45.43
N ASN A 93 28.28 -28.47 -46.38
CA ASN A 93 29.16 -29.60 -46.05
C ASN A 93 30.41 -29.16 -45.25
N LYS A 94 31.05 -28.03 -45.59
CA LYS A 94 32.16 -27.48 -44.79
C LYS A 94 31.72 -27.22 -43.35
N LEU A 95 30.57 -26.56 -43.15
CA LEU A 95 30.03 -26.23 -41.84
C LEU A 95 29.84 -27.48 -40.97
N ILE A 96 29.31 -28.57 -41.53
CA ILE A 96 29.18 -29.86 -40.82
C ILE A 96 30.55 -30.36 -40.33
N SER A 97 31.54 -30.44 -41.23
CA SER A 97 32.88 -30.94 -40.86
C SER A 97 33.58 -30.05 -39.84
N TYR A 98 33.47 -28.73 -39.97
CA TYR A 98 34.04 -27.79 -39.00
C TYR A 98 33.39 -27.90 -37.61
N LEU A 99 32.06 -28.08 -37.54
CA LEU A 99 31.35 -28.26 -36.28
C LEU A 99 31.65 -29.62 -35.61
N GLN A 100 31.94 -30.66 -36.39
CA GLN A 100 32.42 -31.95 -35.88
C GLN A 100 33.83 -31.83 -35.27
N GLU A 101 34.77 -31.19 -36.00
CA GLU A 101 36.15 -30.96 -35.55
C GLU A 101 36.20 -30.14 -34.24
N ILE A 102 35.40 -29.07 -34.12
CA ILE A 102 35.30 -28.28 -32.88
C ILE A 102 34.69 -29.12 -31.74
N GLN A 103 33.68 -29.96 -32.03
CA GLN A 103 33.06 -30.84 -31.03
C GLN A 103 34.05 -31.88 -30.48
N GLU A 104 34.90 -32.47 -31.33
CA GLU A 104 35.92 -33.44 -30.90
C GLU A 104 36.93 -32.79 -29.95
N VAL A 105 37.44 -31.60 -30.28
CA VAL A 105 38.36 -30.83 -29.44
C VAL A 105 37.72 -30.42 -28.11
N ARG A 106 36.48 -29.94 -28.10
CA ARG A 106 35.74 -29.64 -26.85
C ARG A 106 35.57 -30.88 -25.96
N ASN A 107 35.25 -32.02 -26.55
CA ASN A 107 35.07 -33.26 -25.78
C ASN A 107 36.40 -33.72 -25.14
N LYS A 108 37.55 -33.54 -25.81
CA LYS A 108 38.88 -33.76 -25.20
C LYS A 108 39.09 -32.85 -23.98
N CYS A 109 38.78 -31.56 -24.08
CA CYS A 109 38.90 -30.60 -22.97
C CYS A 109 38.09 -31.04 -21.73
N ASN A 110 36.80 -31.35 -21.91
CA ASN A 110 35.91 -31.68 -20.77
C ASN A 110 36.16 -33.08 -20.17
N HIS A 111 36.87 -33.96 -20.89
CA HIS A 111 37.37 -35.23 -20.36
C HIS A 111 38.84 -35.19 -19.90
N TYR A 112 39.40 -33.99 -19.68
CA TYR A 112 40.77 -33.79 -19.16
C TYR A 112 41.87 -34.44 -20.03
N GLN A 113 41.61 -34.63 -21.32
CA GLN A 113 42.56 -35.24 -22.25
C GLN A 113 43.58 -34.21 -22.75
N PRO A 114 44.85 -34.61 -23.00
CA PRO A 114 45.84 -33.72 -23.60
C PRO A 114 45.49 -33.38 -25.05
N LEU A 115 45.91 -32.18 -25.46
CA LEU A 115 45.86 -31.63 -26.81
C LEU A 115 47.27 -31.15 -27.16
N ASP A 116 47.67 -31.27 -28.42
CA ASP A 116 48.92 -30.66 -28.93
C ASP A 116 48.68 -29.26 -29.52
N GLU A 117 49.77 -28.54 -29.83
CA GLU A 117 49.69 -27.16 -30.33
C GLU A 117 49.05 -27.07 -31.73
N ASP A 118 49.23 -28.07 -32.60
CA ASP A 118 48.61 -28.10 -33.93
C ASP A 118 47.09 -28.30 -33.81
N GLU A 119 46.61 -29.18 -32.91
CA GLU A 119 45.18 -29.33 -32.61
C GLU A 119 44.56 -28.03 -32.07
N ILE A 120 45.27 -27.34 -31.17
CA ILE A 120 44.83 -26.07 -30.58
C ILE A 120 44.72 -24.99 -31.67
N ASP A 121 45.78 -24.79 -32.45
CA ASP A 121 45.84 -23.69 -33.42
C ASP A 121 44.87 -23.90 -34.58
N ARG A 122 44.67 -25.16 -34.97
CA ARG A 122 43.63 -25.61 -35.91
C ARG A 122 42.22 -25.37 -35.40
N ALA A 123 41.92 -25.66 -34.13
CA ALA A 123 40.60 -25.40 -33.55
C ALA A 123 40.26 -23.90 -33.57
N PHE A 124 41.22 -23.03 -33.26
CA PHE A 124 41.07 -21.57 -33.44
C PHE A 124 40.78 -21.19 -34.90
N GLY A 125 41.51 -21.79 -35.86
CA GLY A 125 41.27 -21.59 -37.29
C GLY A 125 39.85 -21.99 -37.71
N THR A 126 39.40 -23.17 -37.29
CA THR A 126 38.09 -23.74 -37.65
C THR A 126 36.93 -22.95 -37.04
N MET A 127 37.03 -22.51 -35.78
CA MET A 127 36.04 -21.59 -35.19
C MET A 127 35.91 -20.28 -35.97
N LYS A 128 37.04 -19.68 -36.40
CA LYS A 128 37.03 -18.47 -37.24
C LYS A 128 36.46 -18.71 -38.63
N LEU A 129 36.66 -19.89 -39.22
CA LEU A 129 36.09 -20.25 -40.51
C LEU A 129 34.56 -20.35 -40.44
N VAL A 130 34.01 -20.97 -39.39
CA VAL A 130 32.55 -21.00 -39.16
C VAL A 130 32.01 -19.59 -38.89
N ALA A 131 32.65 -18.81 -38.01
CA ALA A 131 32.21 -17.45 -37.68
C ALA A 131 32.15 -16.53 -38.93
N LYS A 132 33.09 -16.68 -39.87
CA LYS A 132 33.05 -15.97 -41.17
C LYS A 132 31.95 -16.48 -42.10
N LEU A 133 31.80 -17.80 -42.19
CA LEU A 133 30.81 -18.47 -43.05
C LEU A 133 29.36 -18.20 -42.60
N LEU A 134 29.16 -17.92 -41.30
CA LEU A 134 27.88 -17.49 -40.72
C LEU A 134 27.74 -15.96 -40.55
N GLN A 135 28.63 -15.17 -41.18
CA GLN A 135 28.59 -13.71 -41.19
C GLN A 135 28.57 -13.05 -39.79
N MET A 136 29.34 -13.58 -38.83
CA MET A 136 29.42 -13.08 -37.44
C MET A 136 30.70 -12.25 -37.19
N PRO A 137 30.76 -10.96 -37.58
CA PRO A 137 32.00 -10.16 -37.50
C PRO A 137 32.52 -9.96 -36.08
N ASP A 138 31.64 -9.84 -35.08
CA ASP A 138 32.04 -9.62 -33.70
C ASP A 138 32.54 -10.89 -33.01
N LEU A 139 31.99 -12.07 -33.36
CA LEU A 139 32.56 -13.36 -32.95
C LEU A 139 33.98 -13.54 -33.51
N VAL A 140 34.23 -13.16 -34.77
CA VAL A 140 35.58 -13.20 -35.36
C VAL A 140 36.55 -12.31 -34.57
N LYS A 141 36.13 -11.10 -34.18
CA LYS A 141 36.95 -10.19 -33.35
C LYS A 141 37.26 -10.79 -31.98
N GLU A 142 36.25 -11.29 -31.26
CA GLU A 142 36.43 -11.87 -29.92
C GLU A 142 37.35 -13.11 -29.96
N ILE A 143 37.21 -14.00 -30.97
CA ILE A 143 38.12 -15.15 -31.14
C ILE A 143 39.56 -14.68 -31.42
N ASP A 144 39.75 -13.67 -32.29
CA ASP A 144 41.08 -13.09 -32.55
C ASP A 144 41.67 -12.41 -31.31
N THR A 145 40.86 -11.68 -30.52
CA THR A 145 41.30 -11.10 -29.25
C THR A 145 41.73 -12.19 -28.26
N ILE A 146 40.97 -13.29 -28.15
CA ILE A 146 41.34 -14.41 -27.28
C ILE A 146 42.62 -15.11 -27.74
N LYS A 147 42.78 -15.40 -29.05
CA LYS A 147 44.01 -16.03 -29.55
C LYS A 147 45.25 -15.18 -29.26
N ASN A 148 45.14 -13.87 -29.45
CA ASN A 148 46.27 -12.95 -29.31
C ASN A 148 46.60 -12.55 -27.86
N ARG A 149 45.79 -12.93 -26.85
CA ARG A 149 46.07 -12.65 -25.42
C ARG A 149 47.42 -13.16 -24.92
N GLY A 150 48.04 -14.13 -25.58
CA GLY A 150 49.39 -14.61 -25.24
C GLY A 150 50.53 -13.63 -25.57
N ASN A 151 50.27 -12.57 -26.36
CA ASN A 151 51.29 -11.61 -26.81
C ASN A 151 51.23 -10.25 -26.10
N GLU A 152 50.25 -10.01 -25.23
CA GLU A 152 50.30 -8.91 -24.27
C GLU A 152 50.93 -9.43 -22.95
N PRO A 153 51.73 -8.61 -22.23
CA PRO A 153 52.40 -9.07 -21.02
C PRO A 153 51.37 -9.37 -19.93
N THR A 154 51.08 -10.65 -19.72
CA THR A 154 50.31 -11.14 -18.58
C THR A 154 50.87 -10.53 -17.29
N ILE A 155 50.06 -9.75 -16.58
CA ILE A 155 50.40 -9.28 -15.24
C ILE A 155 50.45 -10.53 -14.36
N GLN A 156 51.66 -11.04 -14.16
CA GLN A 156 51.92 -12.12 -13.23
C GLN A 156 51.45 -11.68 -11.84
N ILE A 157 50.83 -12.59 -11.09
CA ILE A 157 50.56 -12.40 -9.67
C ILE A 157 51.87 -12.67 -8.92
N GLU A 158 52.89 -11.84 -9.19
CA GLU A 158 54.07 -11.78 -8.36
C GLU A 158 53.68 -11.23 -6.99
N THR A 159 54.18 -11.87 -5.94
CA THR A 159 54.07 -11.38 -4.57
C THR A 159 54.95 -10.14 -4.42
N ALA A 160 54.41 -8.99 -4.83
CA ALA A 160 55.15 -7.75 -4.97
C ALA A 160 55.84 -7.33 -3.66
N ILE A 161 57.16 -7.50 -3.62
CA ILE A 161 58.01 -6.87 -2.62
C ILE A 161 57.91 -5.36 -2.83
N ILE A 162 57.34 -4.66 -1.85
CA ILE A 162 57.03 -3.23 -1.95
C ILE A 162 58.32 -2.46 -2.24
N THR A 163 58.44 -2.01 -3.50
CA THR A 163 59.55 -1.19 -3.98
C THR A 163 58.92 0.08 -4.55
N GLU A 164 59.02 1.18 -3.80
CA GLU A 164 58.26 2.40 -4.08
C GLU A 164 58.78 3.13 -5.33
N THR A 165 58.14 2.91 -6.48
CA THR A 165 58.31 3.75 -7.68
C THR A 165 57.11 4.68 -7.84
N SER A 166 57.18 5.83 -7.16
CA SER A 166 56.17 6.88 -7.20
C SER A 166 56.04 7.49 -8.60
N SER A 167 55.05 7.04 -9.37
CA SER A 167 54.57 7.68 -10.60
C SER A 167 53.19 8.32 -10.33
N THR A 168 53.19 9.44 -9.61
CA THR A 168 51.99 10.16 -9.21
C THR A 168 51.28 10.83 -10.39
N VAL A 169 50.36 10.08 -11.03
CA VAL A 169 49.40 10.64 -11.99
C VAL A 169 48.44 11.57 -11.25
N SER A 170 48.68 12.88 -11.35
CA SER A 170 48.00 13.93 -10.59
C SER A 170 46.63 14.30 -11.17
N PHE A 171 45.65 13.41 -11.00
CA PHE A 171 44.25 13.70 -11.30
C PHE A 171 43.70 14.83 -10.41
N SER A 172 43.25 15.93 -11.03
CA SER A 172 42.70 17.08 -10.31
C SER A 172 41.33 16.78 -9.68
N GLU A 173 40.95 17.48 -8.59
CA GLU A 173 39.67 17.25 -7.93
C GLU A 173 38.43 17.56 -8.79
N ASN A 174 38.61 18.26 -9.92
CA ASN A 174 37.56 18.54 -10.91
C ASN A 174 37.63 17.67 -12.18
N SER A 175 38.55 16.69 -12.26
CA SER A 175 38.57 15.75 -13.39
C SER A 175 37.29 14.89 -13.38
N PRO A 176 36.63 14.67 -14.54
CA PRO A 176 35.49 13.75 -14.61
C PRO A 176 35.96 12.33 -14.28
N LEU A 177 35.15 11.59 -13.50
CA LEU A 177 35.43 10.18 -13.22
C LEU A 177 35.13 9.33 -14.46
N PRO A 178 35.97 8.34 -14.79
CA PRO A 178 35.67 7.41 -15.88
C PRO A 178 34.44 6.57 -15.54
N ALA A 179 33.61 6.28 -16.55
CA ALA A 179 32.43 5.45 -16.37
C ALA A 179 32.81 3.98 -16.19
N TRP A 180 32.05 3.23 -15.40
CA TRP A 180 32.34 1.82 -15.08
C TRP A 180 32.54 0.97 -16.35
N TYR A 181 31.72 1.20 -17.38
CA TYR A 181 31.75 0.48 -18.66
C TYR A 181 32.97 0.80 -19.55
N THR A 182 33.88 1.67 -19.09
CA THR A 182 35.20 1.89 -19.70
C THR A 182 36.33 1.16 -18.96
N ASN A 183 36.08 0.72 -17.73
CA ASN A 183 37.06 0.05 -16.86
C ASN A 183 36.77 -1.44 -16.72
N VAL A 184 35.48 -1.83 -16.66
CA VAL A 184 35.02 -3.23 -16.60
C VAL A 184 33.99 -3.55 -17.67
N TYR A 185 34.06 -4.78 -18.18
CA TYR A 185 33.22 -5.28 -19.26
C TYR A 185 32.30 -6.39 -18.74
N PRO A 186 30.97 -6.32 -18.94
CA PRO A 186 30.09 -7.44 -18.58
C PRO A 186 30.42 -8.68 -19.42
N HIS A 187 30.14 -9.88 -18.91
CA HIS A 187 30.32 -11.11 -19.71
C HIS A 187 29.52 -11.08 -21.02
N TYR A 188 30.02 -11.77 -22.06
CA TYR A 188 29.42 -11.76 -23.42
C TYR A 188 27.96 -12.23 -23.46
N ASP A 189 27.58 -13.16 -22.58
CA ASP A 189 26.20 -13.64 -22.36
C ASP A 189 25.27 -12.50 -21.90
N ILE A 190 25.68 -11.72 -20.90
CA ILE A 190 24.98 -10.53 -20.40
C ILE A 190 24.93 -9.42 -21.46
N ARG A 191 26.05 -9.17 -22.17
CA ARG A 191 26.15 -8.15 -23.22
C ARG A 191 25.15 -8.38 -24.37
N ASN A 192 24.99 -9.62 -24.80
CA ASN A 192 24.03 -10.02 -25.86
C ASN A 192 22.64 -10.36 -25.30
N GLY A 193 22.51 -10.40 -23.98
CA GLY A 193 21.23 -10.44 -23.29
C GLY A 193 20.64 -11.82 -23.03
N SER A 194 21.46 -12.87 -23.12
CA SER A 194 21.14 -14.26 -22.74
C SER A 194 21.12 -14.37 -21.20
N LEU A 195 20.04 -13.88 -20.58
CA LEU A 195 19.88 -13.78 -19.11
C LEU A 195 18.98 -14.88 -18.54
N ASP A 196 19.19 -16.11 -18.99
CA ASP A 196 18.47 -17.28 -18.48
C ASP A 196 18.82 -17.52 -16.99
N GLU A 197 17.81 -17.76 -16.16
CA GLU A 197 17.98 -18.09 -14.74
C GLU A 197 18.84 -19.33 -14.52
N SER A 198 18.80 -20.26 -15.48
CA SER A 198 19.57 -21.50 -15.42
C SER A 198 21.08 -21.25 -15.53
N VAL A 199 21.56 -20.15 -16.14
CA VAL A 199 23.00 -19.77 -16.19
C VAL A 199 23.56 -19.50 -14.78
N PHE A 200 22.68 -19.22 -13.82
CA PHE A 200 23.00 -19.04 -12.41
C PHE A 200 22.59 -20.24 -11.55
N ALA A 201 22.03 -21.30 -12.15
CA ALA A 201 21.62 -22.53 -11.48
C ALA A 201 22.70 -23.63 -11.68
N ALA A 202 23.57 -23.78 -10.68
CA ALA A 202 24.50 -24.89 -10.62
C ALA A 202 23.75 -26.23 -10.44
N ASN A 203 23.98 -27.21 -11.32
CA ASN A 203 23.45 -28.58 -11.16
C ASN A 203 24.60 -29.60 -11.19
N LEU A 204 24.94 -30.17 -10.03
CA LEU A 204 26.03 -31.16 -9.90
C LEU A 204 25.76 -32.45 -10.70
N SER A 205 24.49 -32.87 -10.80
CA SER A 205 24.12 -34.11 -11.49
C SER A 205 24.39 -34.00 -13.00
N GLU A 206 24.03 -32.87 -13.60
CA GLU A 206 24.29 -32.57 -15.01
C GLU A 206 25.79 -32.47 -15.33
N VAL A 207 26.58 -31.84 -14.44
CA VAL A 207 28.04 -31.78 -14.57
C VAL A 207 28.65 -33.18 -14.49
N ALA A 208 28.22 -33.99 -13.53
CA ALA A 208 28.70 -35.36 -13.36
C ALA A 208 28.34 -36.29 -14.54
N MET A 209 27.21 -36.02 -15.21
CA MET A 209 26.78 -36.73 -16.42
C MET A 209 27.34 -36.15 -17.73
N GLY A 210 28.05 -35.02 -17.69
CA GLY A 210 28.59 -34.36 -18.90
C GLY A 210 27.54 -33.75 -19.82
N ILE A 211 26.35 -33.44 -19.30
CA ILE A 211 25.23 -32.81 -20.04
C ILE A 211 24.94 -31.38 -19.61
N GLY A 212 25.60 -30.90 -18.54
CA GLY A 212 25.44 -29.54 -18.03
C GLY A 212 26.04 -28.46 -18.94
N GLN A 213 25.62 -27.22 -18.70
CA GLN A 213 26.16 -26.05 -19.39
C GLN A 213 27.68 -25.98 -19.33
N GLU A 214 28.31 -25.54 -20.42
CA GLU A 214 29.78 -25.40 -20.50
C GLU A 214 30.39 -24.58 -19.35
N VAL A 215 29.69 -23.54 -18.85
CA VAL A 215 30.13 -22.70 -17.71
C VAL A 215 30.18 -23.43 -16.36
N TYR A 216 29.55 -24.61 -16.27
CA TYR A 216 29.59 -25.51 -15.11
C TYR A 216 30.30 -26.83 -15.39
N SER A 217 30.42 -27.26 -16.65
CA SER A 217 31.09 -28.52 -17.03
C SER A 217 32.56 -28.35 -17.44
N ASN A 218 32.97 -27.18 -17.92
CA ASN A 218 34.35 -26.89 -18.29
C ASN A 218 35.12 -26.30 -17.09
N PRO A 219 36.17 -26.98 -16.58
CA PRO A 219 36.84 -26.57 -15.35
C PRO A 219 37.54 -25.21 -15.45
N THR A 220 38.15 -24.87 -16.59
CA THR A 220 38.79 -23.54 -16.78
C THR A 220 37.75 -22.43 -16.71
N MET A 221 36.64 -22.56 -17.44
CA MET A 221 35.58 -21.54 -17.48
C MET A 221 34.89 -21.40 -16.12
N PHE A 222 34.63 -22.54 -15.46
CA PHE A 222 34.06 -22.57 -14.13
C PHE A 222 34.92 -21.80 -13.13
N PHE A 223 36.24 -22.04 -13.10
CA PHE A 223 37.13 -21.32 -12.19
C PHE A 223 37.43 -19.86 -12.61
N GLU A 224 37.43 -19.52 -13.91
CA GLU A 224 37.51 -18.12 -14.37
C GLU A 224 36.33 -17.26 -13.83
N LYS A 225 35.10 -17.80 -13.84
CA LYS A 225 33.89 -17.13 -13.31
C LYS A 225 33.65 -17.37 -11.81
N THR A 226 34.60 -17.95 -11.08
CA THR A 226 34.47 -18.27 -9.64
C THR A 226 35.41 -17.44 -8.78
N TYR A 227 34.87 -16.79 -7.75
CA TYR A 227 35.68 -16.25 -6.67
C TYR A 227 35.98 -17.35 -5.64
N ILE A 228 37.26 -17.65 -5.43
CA ILE A 228 37.69 -18.63 -4.41
C ILE A 228 37.59 -18.00 -3.02
N THR A 229 36.49 -18.32 -2.34
CA THR A 229 36.23 -17.91 -0.96
C THR A 229 37.16 -18.58 0.04
N ALA A 230 37.28 -17.98 1.24
CA ALA A 230 38.00 -18.59 2.35
C ALA A 230 37.42 -19.98 2.72
N GLY A 231 36.08 -20.10 2.76
CA GLY A 231 35.39 -21.36 3.01
C GLY A 231 35.65 -22.42 1.94
N LEU A 232 35.56 -22.06 0.64
CA LEU A 232 35.86 -22.97 -0.45
C LEU A 232 37.33 -23.43 -0.44
N ARG A 233 38.27 -22.52 -0.16
CA ARG A 233 39.70 -22.84 -0.04
C ARG A 233 39.96 -23.82 1.11
N ASP A 234 39.38 -23.61 2.29
CA ASP A 234 39.53 -24.53 3.43
C ASP A 234 39.01 -25.93 3.09
N ILE A 235 37.77 -26.04 2.55
CA ILE A 235 37.19 -27.33 2.16
C ILE A 235 38.05 -28.00 1.07
N ALA A 236 38.49 -27.27 0.05
CA ALA A 236 39.34 -27.80 -1.03
C ALA A 236 40.67 -28.34 -0.51
N ASN A 237 41.34 -27.60 0.38
CA ASN A 237 42.58 -28.05 1.03
C ASN A 237 42.34 -29.33 1.85
N ARG A 238 41.30 -29.38 2.68
CA ARG A 238 40.94 -30.57 3.49
C ARG A 238 40.70 -31.80 2.62
N VAL A 239 39.91 -31.64 1.56
CA VAL A 239 39.59 -32.72 0.60
C VAL A 239 40.86 -33.24 -0.07
N VAL A 240 41.73 -32.37 -0.58
CA VAL A 240 42.98 -32.79 -1.25
C VAL A 240 43.93 -33.51 -0.28
N ARG A 241 44.11 -33.01 0.95
CA ARG A 241 44.94 -33.69 1.97
C ARG A 241 44.39 -35.07 2.34
N ALA A 242 43.08 -35.17 2.54
CA ALA A 242 42.45 -36.46 2.84
C ALA A 242 42.59 -37.46 1.68
N LEU A 243 42.44 -37.02 0.42
CA LEU A 243 42.64 -37.84 -0.79
C LEU A 243 44.12 -38.18 -1.07
N ASN A 244 45.07 -37.37 -0.62
CA ASN A 244 46.49 -37.73 -0.58
C ASN A 244 46.73 -38.89 0.40
N GLY A 245 45.92 -38.99 1.45
CA GLY A 245 46.04 -40.00 2.51
C GLY A 245 46.62 -39.46 3.82
N GLU A 246 46.70 -38.15 3.97
CA GLU A 246 47.14 -37.48 5.18
C GLU A 246 46.18 -37.77 6.36
N GLU A 247 46.68 -37.67 7.59
CA GLU A 247 45.82 -37.67 8.77
C GLU A 247 45.10 -36.31 8.85
N THR A 248 43.78 -36.37 8.80
CA THR A 248 42.89 -35.21 8.77
C THR A 248 41.74 -35.48 9.73
N ASP A 249 41.51 -34.61 10.71
CA ASP A 249 40.56 -34.84 11.80
C ASP A 249 39.12 -35.16 11.33
N ASN A 250 38.75 -34.71 10.12
CA ASN A 250 37.41 -34.87 9.56
C ASN A 250 37.46 -35.23 8.08
N ARG A 251 37.11 -36.48 7.74
CA ARG A 251 36.87 -36.96 6.35
C ARG A 251 35.39 -36.92 5.94
N VAL A 252 34.52 -36.58 6.88
CA VAL A 252 33.10 -36.29 6.68
C VAL A 252 32.90 -34.79 6.87
N ILE A 253 32.27 -34.12 5.91
CA ILE A 253 32.01 -32.68 5.95
C ILE A 253 30.53 -32.43 5.58
N SER A 254 29.87 -31.61 6.41
CA SER A 254 28.52 -31.10 6.14
C SER A 254 28.59 -29.67 5.63
N LEU A 255 27.92 -29.39 4.51
CA LEU A 255 27.74 -28.02 4.01
C LEU A 255 26.34 -27.54 4.41
N GLN A 256 26.25 -26.67 5.41
CA GLN A 256 25.01 -25.99 5.80
C GLN A 256 24.78 -24.72 4.97
N THR A 257 23.52 -24.31 4.81
CA THR A 257 23.18 -23.09 4.03
C THR A 257 23.50 -21.83 4.83
N GLY A 258 24.51 -21.06 4.39
CA GLY A 258 24.72 -19.67 4.82
C GLY A 258 23.76 -18.70 4.12
N PHE A 259 24.18 -17.46 3.84
CA PHE A 259 23.41 -16.55 2.99
C PHE A 259 23.46 -17.01 1.51
N GLY A 260 22.63 -18.01 1.17
CA GLY A 260 22.23 -18.39 -0.19
C GLY A 260 23.32 -18.91 -1.16
N GLY A 261 23.09 -20.08 -1.75
CA GLY A 261 23.69 -20.41 -3.06
C GLY A 261 25.21 -20.62 -3.11
N GLY A 262 25.79 -21.39 -2.19
CA GLY A 262 27.20 -21.82 -2.26
C GLY A 262 27.44 -23.34 -2.31
N LYS A 263 26.43 -24.16 -1.97
CA LYS A 263 26.61 -25.60 -1.69
C LYS A 263 26.93 -26.41 -2.95
N THR A 264 26.00 -26.51 -3.90
CA THR A 264 26.20 -27.20 -5.19
C THR A 264 27.40 -26.67 -5.98
N HIS A 265 27.63 -25.36 -5.91
CA HIS A 265 28.80 -24.73 -6.51
C HIS A 265 30.12 -25.23 -5.87
N THR A 266 30.17 -25.38 -4.55
CA THR A 266 31.29 -26.02 -3.83
C THR A 266 31.46 -27.48 -4.24
N LEU A 267 30.37 -28.26 -4.36
CA LEU A 267 30.45 -29.64 -4.82
C LEU A 267 31.04 -29.75 -6.24
N ILE A 268 30.64 -28.87 -7.17
CA ILE A 268 31.20 -28.80 -8.53
C ILE A 268 32.69 -28.41 -8.50
N SER A 269 33.07 -27.43 -7.66
CA SER A 269 34.49 -27.10 -7.46
C SER A 269 35.30 -28.33 -7.03
N LEU A 270 34.81 -29.08 -6.04
CA LEU A 270 35.46 -30.29 -5.54
C LEU A 270 35.47 -31.43 -6.56
N TYR A 271 34.40 -31.59 -7.35
CA TYR A 271 34.35 -32.52 -8.48
C TYR A 271 35.48 -32.21 -9.47
N HIS A 272 35.63 -30.95 -9.92
CA HIS A 272 36.68 -30.58 -10.87
C HIS A 272 38.09 -30.70 -10.30
N ILE A 273 38.31 -30.27 -9.05
CA ILE A 273 39.59 -30.43 -8.32
C ILE A 273 40.02 -31.90 -8.28
N THR A 274 39.05 -32.78 -7.99
CA THR A 274 39.29 -34.23 -7.79
C THR A 274 39.43 -34.99 -9.11
N LYS A 275 38.73 -34.57 -10.17
CA LYS A 275 38.92 -35.11 -11.53
C LYS A 275 40.21 -34.60 -12.19
N ALA A 276 40.64 -33.37 -11.90
CA ALA A 276 41.88 -32.82 -12.42
C ALA A 276 43.14 -33.44 -11.78
N GLY A 277 43.09 -33.74 -10.47
CA GLY A 277 44.24 -34.27 -9.72
C GLY A 277 45.50 -33.43 -9.95
N LYS A 278 46.64 -34.05 -10.28
CA LYS A 278 47.90 -33.36 -10.59
C LYS A 278 47.77 -32.34 -11.73
N SER A 279 46.88 -32.55 -12.71
CA SER A 279 46.69 -31.59 -13.81
C SER A 279 46.05 -30.27 -13.36
N LEU A 280 45.50 -30.20 -12.14
CA LEU A 280 44.85 -29.01 -11.59
C LEU A 280 45.76 -27.77 -11.67
N LEU A 281 47.05 -27.88 -11.35
CA LEU A 281 47.96 -26.73 -11.31
C LEU A 281 48.47 -26.29 -12.72
N SER A 282 47.98 -26.94 -13.80
CA SER A 282 48.36 -26.66 -15.20
C SER A 282 47.54 -25.55 -15.90
N SER A 283 46.68 -24.85 -15.15
CA SER A 283 45.91 -23.69 -15.63
C SER A 283 46.20 -22.51 -14.71
N THR A 284 46.22 -21.29 -15.28
CA THR A 284 46.50 -20.07 -14.52
C THR A 284 45.38 -19.72 -13.54
N TYR A 285 44.14 -20.09 -13.87
CA TYR A 285 42.95 -19.81 -13.05
C TYR A 285 42.83 -20.72 -11.82
N THR A 286 43.53 -21.85 -11.81
CA THR A 286 43.39 -22.90 -10.78
C THR A 286 44.53 -22.94 -9.78
N GLN A 287 45.68 -22.32 -10.09
CA GLN A 287 46.87 -22.29 -9.22
C GLN A 287 46.62 -21.66 -7.84
N HIS A 288 45.64 -20.77 -7.72
CA HIS A 288 45.29 -20.08 -6.47
C HIS A 288 44.09 -20.72 -5.71
N ILE A 289 43.61 -21.89 -6.13
CA ILE A 289 42.50 -22.59 -5.46
C ILE A 289 42.94 -23.10 -4.07
N LEU A 290 44.07 -23.81 -4.04
CA LEU A 290 44.64 -24.45 -2.85
C LEU A 290 45.67 -23.54 -2.17
N ASP A 291 46.09 -23.90 -0.96
CA ASP A 291 47.25 -23.27 -0.31
C ASP A 291 48.53 -23.65 -1.04
N SER A 292 49.55 -22.78 -1.05
CA SER A 292 50.86 -23.02 -1.69
C SER A 292 51.66 -24.21 -1.13
N LYS A 293 51.15 -24.89 -0.10
CA LYS A 293 51.72 -26.10 0.52
C LYS A 293 50.91 -27.37 0.25
N VAL A 294 49.80 -27.29 -0.49
CA VAL A 294 48.86 -28.38 -0.72
C VAL A 294 48.68 -28.61 -2.22
N ALA A 295 49.04 -29.81 -2.68
CA ALA A 295 48.87 -30.22 -4.06
C ALA A 295 48.31 -31.66 -4.11
N PRO A 296 47.49 -32.00 -5.13
CA PRO A 296 47.05 -33.37 -5.35
C PRO A 296 48.24 -34.28 -5.70
N GLN A 297 48.39 -35.37 -4.96
CA GLN A 297 49.41 -36.41 -5.22
C GLN A 297 48.87 -37.54 -6.12
N PHE A 298 47.61 -37.45 -6.53
CA PHE A 298 46.88 -38.41 -7.38
C PHE A 298 46.62 -37.86 -8.78
N GLU A 299 46.65 -38.71 -9.81
CA GLU A 299 46.35 -38.31 -11.19
C GLU A 299 44.88 -37.90 -11.35
N ASN A 300 43.99 -38.72 -10.82
CA ASN A 300 42.56 -38.47 -10.64
C ASN A 300 42.05 -39.32 -9.46
N ALA A 301 40.79 -39.15 -9.10
CA ALA A 301 40.11 -39.96 -8.09
C ALA A 301 38.72 -40.41 -8.57
N GLN A 302 38.19 -41.47 -7.96
CA GLN A 302 36.78 -41.81 -8.15
C GLN A 302 35.90 -40.76 -7.50
N VAL A 303 34.83 -40.36 -8.18
CA VAL A 303 33.88 -39.37 -7.68
C VAL A 303 32.48 -39.91 -7.89
N ALA A 304 31.78 -40.16 -6.80
CA ALA A 304 30.38 -40.57 -6.80
C ALA A 304 29.49 -39.39 -6.41
N VAL A 305 28.45 -39.16 -7.20
CA VAL A 305 27.52 -38.03 -7.10
C VAL A 305 26.11 -38.57 -6.92
N PHE A 306 25.45 -38.11 -5.86
CA PHE A 306 24.04 -38.36 -5.61
C PHE A 306 23.31 -37.04 -5.36
N THR A 307 22.13 -36.88 -5.95
CA THR A 307 21.22 -35.75 -5.71
C THR A 307 19.79 -36.27 -5.52
N ASN A 308 18.90 -35.41 -5.02
CA ASN A 308 17.47 -35.72 -4.86
C ASN A 308 16.72 -36.13 -6.14
N ASN A 309 17.35 -35.97 -7.31
CA ASN A 309 16.83 -36.30 -8.63
C ASN A 309 17.69 -37.35 -9.38
N THR A 310 18.75 -37.88 -8.76
CA THR A 310 19.58 -38.94 -9.39
C THR A 310 18.79 -40.24 -9.55
N THR A 311 18.05 -40.66 -8.51
CA THR A 311 17.29 -41.91 -8.48
C THR A 311 15.87 -41.63 -8.02
N ASP A 312 14.86 -42.00 -8.82
CA ASP A 312 13.46 -41.86 -8.42
C ASP A 312 13.10 -42.85 -7.31
N VAL A 313 12.43 -42.39 -6.26
CA VAL A 313 12.11 -43.21 -5.08
C VAL A 313 11.05 -44.27 -5.35
N SER A 314 10.26 -44.14 -6.43
CA SER A 314 9.28 -45.15 -6.85
C SER A 314 9.90 -46.15 -7.84
N GLN A 315 10.36 -45.65 -8.98
CA GLN A 315 10.76 -46.42 -10.16
C GLN A 315 12.25 -46.80 -10.19
N GLY A 316 13.10 -46.11 -9.42
CA GLY A 316 14.54 -46.24 -9.51
C GLY A 316 15.14 -45.56 -10.76
N ARG A 317 16.39 -45.91 -11.07
CA ARG A 317 17.16 -45.44 -12.23
C ARG A 317 17.69 -46.63 -13.01
N THR A 318 17.34 -46.75 -14.29
CA THR A 318 17.96 -47.75 -15.17
C THR A 318 19.28 -47.20 -15.71
N THR A 319 20.35 -47.96 -15.50
CA THR A 319 21.71 -47.71 -16.00
C THR A 319 21.86 -48.15 -17.45
N ASP A 320 22.87 -47.64 -18.15
CA ASP A 320 23.17 -48.03 -19.55
C ASP A 320 23.59 -49.52 -19.67
N ASN A 321 23.97 -50.15 -18.54
CA ASN A 321 24.20 -51.59 -18.40
C ASN A 321 22.91 -52.41 -18.18
N GLY A 322 21.72 -51.82 -18.30
CA GLY A 322 20.43 -52.49 -18.18
C GLY A 322 20.00 -52.86 -16.75
N ILE A 323 20.71 -52.37 -15.72
CA ILE A 323 20.36 -52.59 -14.31
C ILE A 323 19.55 -51.40 -13.79
N THR A 324 18.38 -51.67 -13.20
CA THR A 324 17.62 -50.69 -12.40
C THR A 324 18.14 -50.66 -10.96
N ILE A 325 18.45 -49.46 -10.48
CA ILE A 325 18.94 -49.15 -9.13
C ILE A 325 17.85 -48.39 -8.38
N TYR A 326 17.51 -48.77 -7.15
CA TYR A 326 16.39 -48.17 -6.41
C TYR A 326 16.80 -47.25 -5.25
N THR A 327 18.08 -47.22 -4.86
CA THR A 327 18.52 -46.61 -3.59
C THR A 327 19.80 -45.80 -3.72
N LEU A 328 20.01 -44.88 -2.77
CA LEU A 328 21.22 -44.09 -2.63
C LEU A 328 22.47 -44.98 -2.50
N TRP A 329 22.43 -46.02 -1.68
CA TRP A 329 23.57 -46.93 -1.52
C TRP A 329 23.83 -47.79 -2.77
N GLY A 330 22.77 -48.23 -3.47
CA GLY A 330 22.85 -48.87 -4.78
C GLY A 330 23.59 -48.01 -5.80
N GLU A 331 23.23 -46.74 -5.89
CA GLU A 331 23.81 -45.78 -6.83
C GLU A 331 25.27 -45.46 -6.48
N LEU A 332 25.60 -45.21 -5.21
CA LEU A 332 26.99 -44.99 -4.78
C LEU A 332 27.87 -46.23 -5.05
N ALA A 333 27.38 -47.44 -4.80
CA ALA A 333 28.14 -48.66 -5.08
C ALA A 333 28.41 -48.86 -6.57
N TYR A 334 27.43 -48.53 -7.42
CA TYR A 334 27.56 -48.57 -8.87
C TYR A 334 28.55 -47.53 -9.40
N GLN A 335 28.51 -46.29 -8.90
CA GLN A 335 29.44 -45.24 -9.35
C GLN A 335 30.88 -45.45 -8.85
N LEU A 336 31.06 -46.02 -7.64
CA LEU A 336 32.38 -46.27 -7.06
C LEU A 336 33.03 -47.57 -7.61
N GLY A 337 32.28 -48.67 -7.60
CA GLY A 337 32.79 -50.01 -7.91
C GLY A 337 32.20 -50.66 -9.16
N GLY A 338 31.42 -49.92 -9.96
CA GLY A 338 30.80 -50.43 -11.18
C GLY A 338 29.83 -51.59 -10.93
N LEU A 339 29.79 -52.51 -11.89
CA LEU A 339 28.99 -53.73 -11.81
C LEU A 339 29.41 -54.64 -10.63
N GLU A 340 30.69 -54.70 -10.26
CA GLU A 340 31.14 -55.48 -9.10
C GLU A 340 30.63 -54.88 -7.78
N GLY A 341 30.82 -53.57 -7.60
CA GLY A 341 30.38 -52.83 -6.42
C GLY A 341 28.87 -52.96 -6.20
N TYR A 342 28.06 -52.74 -7.25
CA TYR A 342 26.62 -52.94 -7.17
C TYR A 342 26.24 -54.39 -6.83
N ASN A 343 26.88 -55.40 -7.44
CA ASN A 343 26.51 -56.80 -7.19
C ASN A 343 26.73 -57.24 -5.72
N LEU A 344 27.70 -56.64 -4.99
CA LEU A 344 27.91 -56.91 -3.56
C LEU A 344 26.74 -56.48 -2.67
N ILE A 345 25.96 -55.48 -3.08
CA ILE A 345 24.81 -54.94 -2.32
C ILE A 345 23.48 -54.99 -3.08
N LYS A 346 23.43 -55.67 -4.23
CA LYS A 346 22.23 -55.79 -5.10
C LYS A 346 20.99 -56.27 -4.36
N LYS A 347 21.15 -57.15 -3.36
CA LYS A 347 20.05 -57.58 -2.49
C LYS A 347 19.50 -56.41 -1.66
N ASN A 348 20.37 -55.61 -1.04
CA ASN A 348 20.02 -54.44 -0.25
C ASN A 348 19.36 -53.32 -1.07
N ASP A 349 19.75 -53.15 -2.33
CA ASP A 349 19.08 -52.21 -3.24
C ASP A 349 17.66 -52.67 -3.60
N ILE A 350 17.50 -53.93 -4.01
CA ILE A 350 16.18 -54.50 -4.41
C ILE A 350 15.21 -54.60 -3.22
N GLU A 351 15.68 -55.06 -2.06
CA GLU A 351 14.87 -55.10 -0.82
C GLU A 351 14.70 -53.71 -0.17
N ARG A 352 15.45 -52.71 -0.65
CA ARG A 352 15.48 -51.32 -0.14
C ARG A 352 15.85 -51.20 1.35
N ILE A 353 16.57 -52.19 1.89
CA ILE A 353 17.09 -52.23 3.27
C ILE A 353 18.57 -51.85 3.29
N SER A 354 18.99 -50.98 4.21
CA SER A 354 20.37 -50.46 4.23
C SER A 354 21.44 -51.56 4.39
N PRO A 355 22.56 -51.50 3.65
CA PRO A 355 23.64 -52.47 3.76
C PRO A 355 24.46 -52.23 5.03
N ALA A 356 24.89 -53.33 5.67
CA ALA A 356 25.77 -53.29 6.82
C ALA A 356 27.21 -52.88 6.45
N ALA A 357 27.97 -52.37 7.43
CA ALA A 357 29.28 -51.76 7.19
C ALA A 357 30.28 -52.70 6.48
N ASN A 358 30.21 -54.00 6.76
CA ASN A 358 31.08 -55.03 6.16
C ASN A 358 30.81 -55.30 4.66
N LEU A 359 29.64 -54.91 4.13
CA LEU A 359 29.34 -55.03 2.70
C LEU A 359 29.79 -53.79 1.91
N PHE A 360 29.68 -52.60 2.50
CA PHE A 360 30.00 -51.34 1.80
C PHE A 360 31.46 -50.92 1.96
N ARG A 361 32.13 -51.29 3.07
CA ARG A 361 33.56 -51.05 3.30
C ARG A 361 34.47 -51.54 2.15
N PRO A 362 34.38 -52.80 1.66
CA PRO A 362 35.24 -53.29 0.58
C PRO A 362 35.06 -52.55 -0.75
N ILE A 363 33.91 -51.89 -0.96
CA ILE A 363 33.66 -51.06 -2.15
C ILE A 363 34.50 -49.78 -2.06
N LEU A 364 34.45 -49.09 -0.92
CA LEU A 364 35.24 -47.89 -0.66
C LEU A 364 36.76 -48.17 -0.67
N GLU A 365 37.19 -49.27 -0.03
CA GLU A 365 38.60 -49.67 0.02
C GLU A 365 39.18 -50.01 -1.36
N LYS A 366 38.38 -50.59 -2.27
CA LYS A 366 38.76 -50.82 -3.68
C LYS A 366 38.77 -49.54 -4.53
N SER A 367 37.98 -48.52 -4.17
CA SER A 367 37.74 -47.32 -5.00
C SER A 367 38.68 -46.15 -4.66
N ALA A 368 39.48 -46.27 -3.60
CA ALA A 368 40.34 -45.21 -3.09
C ALA A 368 41.49 -44.86 -4.06
N PRO A 369 41.81 -43.56 -4.29
CA PRO A 369 41.21 -42.37 -3.67
C PRO A 369 39.79 -42.07 -4.20
N ALA A 370 38.86 -41.78 -3.30
CA ALA A 370 37.44 -41.62 -3.59
C ALA A 370 36.80 -40.40 -2.89
N LEU A 371 35.97 -39.67 -3.63
CA LEU A 371 35.16 -38.56 -3.14
C LEU A 371 33.67 -38.88 -3.35
N ILE A 372 32.88 -38.76 -2.30
CA ILE A 372 31.42 -38.90 -2.34
C ILE A 372 30.82 -37.50 -2.16
N LEU A 373 29.96 -37.09 -3.09
CA LEU A 373 29.23 -35.82 -3.08
C LEU A 373 27.73 -36.12 -3.04
N ILE A 374 27.05 -35.67 -1.97
CA ILE A 374 25.60 -35.85 -1.80
C ILE A 374 24.94 -34.47 -1.69
N ASP A 375 24.14 -34.10 -2.69
CA ASP A 375 23.36 -32.86 -2.68
C ASP A 375 21.87 -33.10 -2.38
N GLU A 376 21.23 -32.11 -1.76
CA GLU A 376 19.80 -32.07 -1.43
C GLU A 376 19.27 -33.33 -0.71
N LEU A 377 20.09 -33.91 0.17
CA LEU A 377 19.82 -35.16 0.90
C LEU A 377 18.51 -35.11 1.72
N ALA A 378 18.20 -33.97 2.32
CA ALA A 378 16.96 -33.81 3.11
C ALA A 378 15.70 -33.93 2.24
N ASP A 379 15.72 -33.42 1.00
CA ASP A 379 14.60 -33.52 0.06
C ASP A 379 14.47 -34.93 -0.53
N TYR A 380 15.59 -35.63 -0.76
CA TYR A 380 15.55 -37.06 -1.06
C TYR A 380 14.88 -37.85 0.07
N CYS A 381 15.30 -37.63 1.32
CA CYS A 381 14.68 -38.28 2.49
C CYS A 381 13.20 -37.90 2.65
N ASN A 382 12.81 -36.66 2.32
CA ASN A 382 11.41 -36.22 2.33
C ASN A 382 10.58 -36.99 1.28
N LYS A 383 11.04 -37.09 0.02
CA LYS A 383 10.42 -37.95 -1.02
C LYS A 383 10.37 -39.43 -0.59
N ALA A 384 11.46 -39.93 -0.02
CA ALA A 384 11.59 -41.32 0.43
C ALA A 384 10.71 -41.69 1.64
N SER A 385 10.19 -40.70 2.38
CA SER A 385 9.26 -40.96 3.51
C SER A 385 7.95 -41.61 3.06
N ALA A 386 7.53 -41.39 1.81
CA ALA A 386 6.34 -41.99 1.22
C ALA A 386 6.49 -43.49 0.86
N VAL A 387 7.72 -44.02 0.89
CA VAL A 387 8.02 -45.43 0.54
C VAL A 387 8.14 -46.24 1.83
N MET A 388 7.09 -46.98 2.18
CA MET A 388 7.06 -47.81 3.38
C MET A 388 7.84 -49.13 3.20
N ILE A 389 8.63 -49.49 4.21
CA ILE A 389 9.49 -50.68 4.27
C ILE A 389 9.32 -51.35 5.64
N GLY A 390 8.52 -52.42 5.69
CA GLY A 390 8.23 -53.16 6.92
C GLY A 390 7.47 -52.30 7.94
N LYS A 391 8.17 -51.82 8.98
CA LYS A 391 7.63 -50.95 10.04
C LYS A 391 8.10 -49.49 9.98
N GLY A 392 8.94 -49.14 9.00
CA GLY A 392 9.44 -47.78 8.78
C GLY A 392 9.36 -47.40 7.30
N SER A 393 10.19 -46.45 6.88
CA SER A 393 10.25 -45.93 5.50
C SER A 393 11.65 -46.07 4.88
N LEU A 394 11.76 -45.82 3.57
CA LEU A 394 13.03 -45.65 2.88
C LEU A 394 13.82 -44.44 3.41
N SER A 395 13.14 -43.43 3.96
CA SER A 395 13.79 -42.33 4.67
C SER A 395 14.54 -42.85 5.90
N ASP A 396 13.90 -43.68 6.74
CA ASP A 396 14.54 -44.28 7.92
C ASP A 396 15.74 -45.18 7.55
N GLN A 397 15.61 -45.96 6.47
CA GLN A 397 16.70 -46.77 5.94
C GLN A 397 17.87 -45.91 5.41
N THR A 398 17.57 -44.79 4.73
CA THR A 398 18.58 -43.86 4.22
C THR A 398 19.29 -43.13 5.37
N ILE A 399 18.53 -42.62 6.35
CA ILE A 399 19.05 -41.98 7.56
C ILE A 399 19.90 -42.97 8.38
N GLY A 400 19.53 -44.25 8.42
CA GLY A 400 20.34 -45.32 8.98
C GLY A 400 21.64 -45.57 8.19
N PHE A 401 21.56 -45.74 6.87
CA PHE A 401 22.72 -45.92 6.00
C PHE A 401 23.71 -44.76 6.09
N MET A 402 23.25 -43.51 6.19
CA MET A 402 24.11 -42.34 6.28
C MET A 402 25.03 -42.39 7.50
N GLN A 403 24.56 -42.89 8.66
CA GLN A 403 25.44 -43.13 9.81
C GLN A 403 26.51 -44.18 9.48
N THR A 404 26.10 -45.33 8.95
CA THR A 404 27.02 -46.40 8.54
C THR A 404 28.06 -45.91 7.52
N LEU A 405 27.66 -45.06 6.58
CA LEU A 405 28.55 -44.46 5.58
C LEU A 405 29.58 -43.51 6.23
N THR A 406 29.15 -42.63 7.15
CA THR A 406 30.07 -41.72 7.86
C THR A 406 31.09 -42.49 8.71
N GLU A 407 30.66 -43.56 9.40
CA GLU A 407 31.54 -44.44 10.19
C GLU A 407 32.57 -45.16 9.31
N ILE A 408 32.19 -45.64 8.11
CA ILE A 408 33.15 -46.23 7.17
C ILE A 408 34.12 -45.17 6.64
N VAL A 409 33.62 -44.04 6.11
CA VAL A 409 34.45 -43.02 5.43
C VAL A 409 35.52 -42.45 6.36
N SER A 410 35.20 -42.16 7.62
CA SER A 410 36.21 -41.71 8.59
C SER A 410 37.33 -42.75 8.81
N SER A 411 37.01 -44.05 8.73
CA SER A 411 37.96 -45.15 8.95
C SER A 411 38.78 -45.58 7.72
N VAL A 412 38.31 -45.29 6.49
CA VAL A 412 39.01 -45.71 5.26
C VAL A 412 39.94 -44.58 4.78
N PRO A 413 41.26 -44.79 4.68
CA PRO A 413 42.17 -43.79 4.14
C PRO A 413 41.83 -43.40 2.70
N ARG A 414 42.07 -42.14 2.34
CA ARG A 414 41.86 -41.62 0.98
C ARG A 414 40.40 -41.62 0.49
N CYS A 415 39.44 -41.75 1.41
CA CYS A 415 38.00 -41.58 1.15
C CYS A 415 37.48 -40.31 1.83
N VAL A 416 36.61 -39.57 1.15
CA VAL A 416 36.00 -38.32 1.66
C VAL A 416 34.51 -38.28 1.34
N LEU A 417 33.69 -37.80 2.27
CA LEU A 417 32.25 -37.58 2.07
C LEU A 417 31.90 -36.11 2.33
N ILE A 418 31.30 -35.47 1.33
CA ILE A 418 30.67 -34.17 1.44
C ILE A 418 29.17 -34.36 1.28
N ALA A 419 28.38 -33.93 2.27
CA ALA A 419 26.92 -33.93 2.20
C ALA A 419 26.39 -32.50 2.41
N THR A 420 25.35 -32.11 1.68
CA THR A 420 24.68 -30.82 1.90
C THR A 420 23.45 -31.01 2.80
N LEU A 421 23.30 -30.10 3.76
CA LEU A 421 22.08 -29.98 4.57
C LEU A 421 21.48 -28.57 4.39
N PRO A 422 20.15 -28.43 4.40
CA PRO A 422 19.49 -27.13 4.44
C PRO A 422 19.76 -26.43 5.78
N GLY A 423 19.72 -25.10 5.78
CA GLY A 423 19.95 -24.27 6.99
C GLY A 423 18.69 -24.10 7.84
N SER A 424 17.53 -24.55 7.35
CA SER A 424 16.24 -24.44 8.03
C SER A 424 15.24 -25.45 7.48
N ALA A 425 14.25 -25.85 8.29
CA ALA A 425 13.14 -26.68 7.80
C ALA A 425 12.22 -25.97 6.79
N ALA A 426 12.32 -24.64 6.69
CA ALA A 426 11.61 -23.86 5.67
C ALA A 426 12.13 -24.15 4.25
N GLU A 427 13.41 -24.51 4.10
CA GLU A 427 13.99 -24.99 2.84
C GLU A 427 13.44 -26.38 2.43
N VAL A 428 12.96 -27.20 3.39
CA VAL A 428 12.51 -28.60 3.16
C VAL A 428 10.99 -28.70 3.24
N ALA A 429 10.30 -28.19 2.22
CA ALA A 429 8.84 -28.22 2.07
C ALA A 429 8.02 -27.64 3.25
N SER A 430 8.66 -26.95 4.21
CA SER A 430 8.04 -26.36 5.41
C SER A 430 7.14 -27.33 6.22
N SER A 431 7.50 -28.62 6.30
CA SER A 431 6.69 -29.64 6.97
C SER A 431 7.32 -30.14 8.28
N ALA A 432 6.49 -30.62 9.21
CA ALA A 432 6.94 -31.24 10.46
C ALA A 432 7.80 -32.50 10.21
N ILE A 433 7.52 -33.25 9.14
CA ILE A 433 8.31 -34.40 8.70
C ILE A 433 9.69 -33.93 8.20
N GLY A 434 9.74 -32.86 7.40
CA GLY A 434 10.99 -32.23 6.94
C GLY A 434 11.87 -31.75 8.10
N GLN A 435 11.27 -31.16 9.15
CA GLN A 435 11.99 -30.75 10.36
C GLN A 435 12.56 -31.96 11.15
N GLN A 436 11.79 -33.05 11.27
CA GLN A 436 12.24 -34.28 11.91
C GLN A 436 13.40 -34.93 11.11
N ILE A 437 13.28 -35.01 9.78
CA ILE A 437 14.31 -35.53 8.87
C ILE A 437 15.60 -34.69 8.97
N LEU A 438 15.50 -33.36 8.96
CA LEU A 438 16.66 -32.47 9.09
C LEU A 438 17.39 -32.71 10.43
N THR A 439 16.63 -32.70 11.53
CA THR A 439 17.16 -32.96 12.87
C THR A 439 17.81 -34.35 12.97
N ALA A 440 17.24 -35.38 12.32
CA ALA A 440 17.77 -36.74 12.32
C ALA A 440 19.04 -36.89 11.46
N LEU A 441 19.17 -36.13 10.36
CA LEU A 441 20.37 -36.08 9.53
C LEU A 441 21.51 -35.30 10.21
N GLU A 442 21.21 -34.14 10.80
CA GLU A 442 22.21 -33.34 11.54
C GLU A 442 22.83 -34.14 12.68
N ASN A 443 22.01 -34.78 13.52
CA ASN A 443 22.48 -35.60 14.65
C ASN A 443 23.34 -36.82 14.25
N ARG A 444 23.31 -37.25 12.98
CA ARG A 444 24.14 -38.36 12.48
C ARG A 444 25.37 -37.89 11.72
N ILE A 445 25.23 -36.88 10.86
CA ILE A 445 26.32 -36.39 10.01
C ILE A 445 27.24 -35.43 10.78
N VAL A 446 26.68 -34.47 11.52
CA VAL A 446 27.46 -33.46 12.27
C VAL A 446 28.11 -34.06 13.53
N ARG A 447 27.64 -35.22 14.00
CA ARG A 447 28.28 -35.97 15.09
C ARG A 447 29.65 -36.57 14.69
N VAL A 448 29.88 -36.82 13.40
CA VAL A 448 31.07 -37.52 12.86
C VAL A 448 31.91 -36.62 11.95
N GLY A 449 31.41 -35.42 11.59
CA GLY A 449 32.07 -34.51 10.67
C GLY A 449 31.86 -33.04 11.01
N THR A 450 32.67 -32.17 10.39
CA THR A 450 32.58 -30.71 10.58
C THR A 450 31.51 -30.06 9.70
N SER A 451 30.77 -29.09 10.25
CA SER A 451 29.97 -28.15 9.45
C SER A 451 30.83 -26.99 8.98
N ILE A 452 30.72 -26.62 7.69
CA ILE A 452 31.44 -25.49 7.09
C ILE A 452 30.48 -24.65 6.23
N LYS A 453 30.53 -23.32 6.41
CA LYS A 453 29.83 -22.32 5.60
C LYS A 453 30.71 -21.98 4.37
N PRO A 454 30.31 -22.26 3.12
CA PRO A 454 31.25 -22.14 1.98
C PRO A 454 31.57 -20.72 1.51
N VAL A 455 30.71 -19.74 1.83
CA VAL A 455 30.81 -18.34 1.38
C VAL A 455 30.48 -17.45 2.57
N GLU A 456 31.35 -16.52 2.91
CA GLU A 456 31.10 -15.54 3.96
C GLU A 456 30.36 -14.29 3.48
N ASP A 457 29.73 -13.60 4.43
CA ASP A 457 28.77 -12.53 4.17
C ASP A 457 29.38 -11.30 3.47
N GLU A 458 30.70 -11.10 3.56
CA GLU A 458 31.44 -10.07 2.81
C GLU A 458 31.98 -10.54 1.45
N GLU A 459 31.98 -11.84 1.16
CA GLU A 459 32.54 -12.39 -0.09
C GLU A 459 31.52 -12.32 -1.24
N ILE A 460 30.24 -12.12 -0.92
CA ILE A 460 29.16 -12.00 -1.91
C ILE A 460 29.42 -10.89 -2.94
N PHE A 461 30.06 -9.78 -2.55
CA PHE A 461 30.41 -8.67 -3.46
C PHE A 461 31.42 -9.12 -4.54
N GLU A 462 32.42 -9.92 -4.15
CA GLU A 462 33.43 -10.49 -5.05
C GLU A 462 32.85 -11.58 -5.96
N VAL A 463 31.98 -12.44 -5.40
CA VAL A 463 31.24 -13.46 -6.18
C VAL A 463 30.36 -12.81 -7.23
N VAL A 464 29.59 -11.78 -6.87
CA VAL A 464 28.75 -10.99 -7.78
C VAL A 464 29.61 -10.34 -8.87
N ARG A 465 30.74 -9.72 -8.51
CA ARG A 465 31.67 -9.11 -9.47
C ARG A 465 32.19 -10.13 -10.50
N ARG A 466 32.74 -11.26 -10.04
CA ARG A 466 33.29 -12.31 -10.93
C ARG A 466 32.24 -12.97 -11.81
N ARG A 467 30.99 -13.12 -11.32
CA ARG A 467 29.89 -13.70 -12.10
C ARG A 467 29.29 -12.76 -13.14
N LEU A 468 29.47 -11.45 -13.02
CA LEU A 468 28.86 -10.46 -13.92
C LEU A 468 29.84 -9.78 -14.90
N PHE A 469 31.14 -9.76 -14.61
CA PHE A 469 32.14 -9.07 -15.44
C PHE A 469 33.31 -9.98 -15.90
N ASP A 470 33.73 -9.79 -17.15
CA ASP A 470 34.89 -10.44 -17.80
C ASP A 470 36.22 -10.09 -17.10
N ASN A 471 36.29 -8.96 -16.38
CA ASN A 471 37.47 -8.51 -15.64
C ASN A 471 37.09 -7.66 -14.40
N ILE A 472 38.08 -7.38 -13.53
CA ILE A 472 37.92 -6.52 -12.34
C ILE A 472 38.19 -5.03 -12.65
N GLY A 473 38.89 -4.74 -13.75
CA GLY A 473 39.29 -3.39 -14.16
C GLY A 473 40.62 -2.95 -13.54
N ASN A 474 41.09 -1.75 -13.90
CA ASN A 474 42.37 -1.20 -13.46
C ASN A 474 42.28 -0.74 -11.98
N PRO A 475 43.11 -1.27 -11.06
CA PRO A 475 43.12 -0.86 -9.65
C PRO A 475 43.34 0.65 -9.44
N GLN A 476 44.15 1.31 -10.27
CA GLN A 476 44.39 2.77 -10.17
C GLN A 476 43.12 3.58 -10.45
N VAL A 477 42.30 3.12 -11.40
CA VAL A 477 40.99 3.72 -11.72
C VAL A 477 39.99 3.49 -10.58
N ILE A 478 40.03 2.30 -9.96
CA ILE A 478 39.20 1.98 -8.80
C ILE A 478 39.57 2.89 -7.62
N GLU A 479 40.86 3.03 -7.27
CA GLU A 479 41.29 3.94 -6.19
C GLU A 479 40.97 5.41 -6.49
N LEU A 480 41.06 5.87 -7.74
CA LEU A 480 40.64 7.22 -8.13
C LEU A 480 39.16 7.46 -7.80
N VAL A 481 38.29 6.51 -8.19
CA VAL A 481 36.85 6.58 -7.91
C VAL A 481 36.60 6.51 -6.40
N LEU A 482 37.17 5.54 -5.69
CA LEU A 482 36.98 5.35 -4.25
C LEU A 482 37.42 6.57 -3.43
N ASN A 483 38.56 7.18 -3.75
CA ASN A 483 39.00 8.40 -3.06
C ASN A 483 38.06 9.59 -3.32
N ARG A 484 37.49 9.72 -4.53
CA ARG A 484 36.50 10.77 -4.83
C ARG A 484 35.17 10.55 -4.09
N TYR A 485 34.72 9.30 -3.94
CA TYR A 485 33.57 8.96 -3.08
C TYR A 485 33.87 9.22 -1.60
N LYS A 486 35.03 8.78 -1.10
CA LYS A 486 35.49 9.04 0.27
C LYS A 486 35.51 10.53 0.62
N ASN A 487 36.12 11.38 -0.23
CA ASN A 487 36.12 12.83 -0.01
C ASN A 487 34.69 13.41 -0.02
N THR A 488 33.81 12.90 -0.90
CA THR A 488 32.40 13.32 -0.97
C THR A 488 31.63 12.96 0.30
N TYR A 489 31.86 11.78 0.88
CA TYR A 489 31.21 11.34 2.11
C TYR A 489 31.80 12.01 3.36
N HIS A 490 33.12 12.17 3.45
CA HIS A 490 33.76 12.89 4.55
C HIS A 490 33.24 14.32 4.68
N ASN A 491 33.18 15.04 3.56
CA ASN A 491 32.65 16.41 3.47
C ASN A 491 31.13 16.49 3.74
N ARG A 492 30.43 15.36 3.86
CA ARG A 492 28.98 15.24 4.09
C ARG A 492 28.62 14.30 5.23
N ARG A 493 29.55 14.02 6.16
CA ARG A 493 29.36 13.08 7.28
C ARG A 493 28.23 13.44 8.27
N SER A 494 27.73 14.69 8.22
CA SER A 494 26.55 15.15 8.98
C SER A 494 25.21 14.87 8.28
N ASP A 495 25.25 14.54 7.00
CA ASP A 495 24.10 14.28 6.12
C ASP A 495 23.95 12.80 5.77
N LEU A 496 24.87 11.95 6.23
CA LEU A 496 25.04 10.56 5.86
C LEU A 496 25.15 9.67 7.11
N PRO A 497 24.89 8.35 7.00
CA PRO A 497 25.03 7.44 8.13
C PRO A 497 26.48 7.36 8.63
N ASN A 498 26.67 7.21 9.95
CA ASN A 498 27.97 7.23 10.63
C ASN A 498 29.00 6.18 10.14
N GLN A 499 28.56 5.16 9.38
CA GLN A 499 29.42 4.17 8.74
C GLN A 499 30.04 4.66 7.41
N ALA A 500 29.45 5.63 6.71
CA ALA A 500 29.85 6.00 5.35
C ALA A 500 31.25 6.64 5.24
N ASP A 501 31.69 7.36 6.28
CA ASP A 501 33.02 7.99 6.38
C ASP A 501 34.13 7.01 6.83
N ARG A 502 33.77 5.75 7.14
CA ARG A 502 34.72 4.77 7.67
C ARG A 502 35.51 4.06 6.57
N MET A 503 36.78 3.78 6.84
CA MET A 503 37.62 2.96 5.94
C MET A 503 37.01 1.58 5.69
N GLU A 504 36.30 1.02 6.66
CA GLU A 504 35.49 -0.21 6.56
C GLU A 504 34.53 -0.16 5.36
N TYR A 505 33.82 0.96 5.20
CA TYR A 505 32.86 1.16 4.11
C TYR A 505 33.56 1.39 2.76
N ILE A 506 34.66 2.14 2.72
CA ILE A 506 35.45 2.31 1.49
C ILE A 506 36.07 0.97 1.03
N ASN A 507 36.47 0.11 1.98
CA ASN A 507 36.93 -1.25 1.68
C ASN A 507 35.79 -2.14 1.13
N LYS A 508 34.55 -1.98 1.63
CA LYS A 508 33.34 -2.62 1.08
C LYS A 508 33.06 -2.14 -0.36
N MET A 509 33.16 -0.83 -0.62
CA MET A 509 33.05 -0.25 -1.98
C MET A 509 34.11 -0.81 -2.95
N ARG A 510 35.33 -1.09 -2.48
CA ARG A 510 36.40 -1.73 -3.28
C ARG A 510 36.05 -3.16 -3.70
N LYS A 511 35.41 -3.93 -2.80
CA LYS A 511 34.90 -5.28 -3.10
C LYS A 511 33.71 -5.24 -4.07
N SER A 512 32.83 -4.23 -3.96
CA SER A 512 31.60 -4.14 -4.75
C SER A 512 31.76 -3.52 -6.15
N TYR A 513 32.84 -2.78 -6.43
CA TYR A 513 33.07 -2.11 -7.71
C TYR A 513 32.80 -3.05 -8.91
N PRO A 514 31.96 -2.68 -9.89
CA PRO A 514 31.43 -1.33 -10.17
C PRO A 514 30.11 -0.98 -9.46
N PHE A 515 29.56 -1.84 -8.60
CA PHE A 515 28.33 -1.53 -7.86
C PHE A 515 28.61 -0.66 -6.64
N HIS A 516 27.67 0.23 -6.33
CA HIS A 516 27.55 0.82 -5.00
C HIS A 516 27.08 -0.27 -4.00
N PRO A 517 27.66 -0.40 -2.79
CA PRO A 517 27.35 -1.50 -1.87
C PRO A 517 25.85 -1.64 -1.56
N GLU A 518 25.16 -0.51 -1.35
CA GLU A 518 23.74 -0.50 -0.96
C GLU A 518 22.82 -1.13 -2.03
N LEU A 519 23.19 -1.17 -3.31
CA LEU A 519 22.39 -1.85 -4.34
C LEU A 519 22.42 -3.38 -4.16
N ILE A 520 23.59 -3.94 -3.82
CA ILE A 520 23.73 -5.37 -3.53
C ILE A 520 23.08 -5.69 -2.18
N ASP A 521 23.30 -4.86 -1.16
CA ASP A 521 22.68 -5.04 0.16
C ASP A 521 21.16 -4.84 0.16
N MET A 522 20.58 -4.08 -0.78
CA MET A 522 19.13 -3.97 -0.93
C MET A 522 18.50 -5.34 -1.22
N PHE A 523 19.01 -6.05 -2.22
CA PHE A 523 18.52 -7.39 -2.54
C PHE A 523 18.94 -8.44 -1.49
N ARG A 524 20.12 -8.28 -0.87
CA ARG A 524 20.63 -9.20 0.14
C ARG A 524 19.88 -9.07 1.48
N LEU A 525 19.98 -7.91 2.12
CA LEU A 525 19.53 -7.68 3.50
C LEU A 525 18.04 -7.45 3.64
N LYS A 526 17.36 -6.86 2.63
CA LYS A 526 15.92 -6.62 2.65
C LYS A 526 15.14 -7.71 1.90
N TRP A 527 15.45 -7.96 0.62
CA TRP A 527 14.68 -8.94 -0.18
C TRP A 527 14.98 -10.39 0.23
N GLY A 528 16.23 -10.69 0.57
CA GLY A 528 16.66 -12.02 1.07
C GLY A 528 16.01 -12.51 2.37
N GLN A 529 15.19 -11.69 3.03
CA GLN A 529 14.40 -12.13 4.18
C GLN A 529 13.18 -12.97 3.77
N ASP A 530 12.65 -12.79 2.57
CA ASP A 530 11.50 -13.57 2.07
C ASP A 530 11.94 -14.96 1.61
N SER A 531 11.24 -16.02 2.06
CA SER A 531 11.55 -17.40 1.69
C SER A 531 11.25 -17.72 0.22
N ARG A 532 10.39 -16.93 -0.44
CA ARG A 532 10.09 -17.05 -1.88
C ARG A 532 11.16 -16.39 -2.74
N PHE A 533 11.96 -15.48 -2.18
CA PHE A 533 13.06 -14.85 -2.91
C PHE A 533 14.31 -15.72 -2.86
N GLN A 534 14.75 -16.20 -4.03
CA GLN A 534 15.95 -17.01 -4.16
C GLN A 534 17.22 -16.19 -3.85
N ARG A 535 17.62 -16.17 -2.57
CA ARG A 535 18.60 -15.26 -1.94
C ARG A 535 19.87 -14.89 -2.72
N THR A 536 20.37 -15.75 -3.62
CA THR A 536 21.60 -15.49 -4.40
C THR A 536 21.38 -15.63 -5.91
N ARG A 537 20.61 -16.62 -6.38
CA ARG A 537 20.24 -16.74 -7.81
C ARG A 537 19.41 -15.53 -8.27
N GLY A 538 18.45 -15.11 -7.45
CA GLY A 538 17.62 -13.92 -7.68
C GLY A 538 18.44 -12.63 -7.68
N VAL A 539 19.41 -12.48 -6.76
CA VAL A 539 20.33 -11.33 -6.72
C VAL A 539 21.16 -11.25 -8.00
N LEU A 540 21.85 -12.32 -8.37
CA LEU A 540 22.68 -12.37 -9.57
C LEU A 540 21.87 -12.07 -10.84
N ARG A 541 20.70 -12.70 -11.00
CA ARG A 541 19.79 -12.48 -12.13
C ARG A 541 19.29 -11.02 -12.22
N LEU A 542 18.88 -10.42 -11.10
CA LEU A 542 18.41 -9.03 -11.08
C LEU A 542 19.54 -8.03 -11.38
N LEU A 543 20.73 -8.24 -10.80
CA LEU A 543 21.91 -7.43 -11.10
C LEU A 543 22.40 -7.60 -12.54
N ALA A 544 22.35 -8.81 -13.11
CA ALA A 544 22.64 -9.07 -14.52
C ALA A 544 21.67 -8.31 -15.45
N SER A 545 20.38 -8.26 -15.10
CA SER A 545 19.37 -7.50 -15.83
C SER A 545 19.63 -5.99 -15.77
N ILE A 546 19.99 -5.46 -14.59
CA ILE A 546 20.41 -4.05 -14.41
C ILE A 546 21.68 -3.73 -15.23
N VAL A 547 22.70 -4.60 -15.19
CA VAL A 547 23.94 -4.42 -15.95
C VAL A 547 23.68 -4.47 -17.46
N LYS A 548 22.81 -5.37 -17.94
CA LYS A 548 22.37 -5.43 -19.34
C LYS A 548 21.70 -4.13 -19.78
N ASP A 549 20.68 -3.67 -19.04
CA ASP A 549 19.99 -2.41 -19.34
C ASP A 549 20.96 -1.23 -19.43
N LEU A 550 21.78 -1.03 -18.39
CA LEU A 550 22.78 0.04 -18.35
C LEU A 550 23.83 -0.08 -19.47
N TRP A 551 24.26 -1.29 -19.81
CA TRP A 551 25.16 -1.53 -20.95
C TRP A 551 24.50 -1.19 -22.29
N THR A 552 23.24 -1.60 -22.50
CA THR A 552 22.47 -1.30 -23.71
C THR A 552 22.26 0.21 -23.87
N ARG A 553 21.80 0.91 -22.83
CA ARG A 553 21.54 2.36 -22.87
C ARG A 553 22.74 3.25 -22.52
N ARG A 554 23.98 2.71 -22.48
CA ARG A 554 25.19 3.42 -22.04
C ARG A 554 25.44 4.78 -22.73
N GLY A 555 25.02 4.92 -23.99
CA GLY A 555 25.14 6.17 -24.76
C GLY A 555 24.11 7.26 -24.42
N SER A 556 23.09 6.94 -23.62
CA SER A 556 22.05 7.88 -23.15
C SER A 556 21.98 7.97 -21.61
N LEU A 557 23.02 7.51 -20.90
CA LEU A 557 23.14 7.69 -19.46
C LEU A 557 23.59 9.13 -19.16
N THR A 558 22.88 9.83 -18.28
CA THR A 558 23.29 11.16 -17.82
C THR A 558 24.19 11.07 -16.57
N GLY A 559 25.02 12.10 -16.40
CA GLY A 559 25.82 12.28 -15.19
C GLY A 559 27.06 11.39 -15.05
N THR A 560 27.61 11.34 -13.83
CA THR A 560 28.70 10.42 -13.51
C THR A 560 28.18 8.99 -13.40
N GLN A 561 28.83 8.10 -14.14
CA GLN A 561 28.54 6.67 -14.23
C GLN A 561 29.71 5.85 -13.67
N ALA A 562 30.40 6.37 -12.64
CA ALA A 562 31.58 5.74 -12.03
C ALA A 562 31.26 4.50 -11.17
N LEU A 563 30.05 4.44 -10.61
CA LEU A 563 29.47 3.29 -9.91
C LEU A 563 27.99 3.15 -10.28
N ILE A 564 27.46 1.93 -10.20
CA ILE A 564 26.05 1.60 -10.40
C ILE A 564 25.30 1.71 -9.07
N HIS A 565 24.31 2.61 -8.98
CA HIS A 565 23.52 2.89 -7.77
C HIS A 565 22.09 2.35 -7.89
N THR A 566 21.33 2.35 -6.78
CA THR A 566 19.88 2.11 -6.80
C THR A 566 19.12 3.13 -7.65
N SER A 567 19.60 4.38 -7.71
CA SER A 567 19.03 5.42 -8.57
C SER A 567 19.34 5.26 -10.06
N ASP A 568 20.27 4.38 -10.46
CA ASP A 568 20.52 4.06 -11.87
C ASP A 568 19.53 3.02 -12.43
N VAL A 569 18.77 2.33 -11.57
CA VAL A 569 17.84 1.25 -11.95
C VAL A 569 16.60 1.83 -12.63
N ASN A 570 16.43 1.61 -13.93
CA ASN A 570 15.19 1.98 -14.64
C ASN A 570 14.21 0.80 -14.67
N LEU A 571 13.24 0.78 -13.76
CA LEU A 571 12.24 -0.29 -13.65
C LEU A 571 11.46 -0.51 -14.96
N SER A 572 11.26 0.53 -15.78
CA SER A 572 10.55 0.45 -17.07
C SER A 572 11.22 -0.48 -18.08
N ASN A 573 12.55 -0.62 -17.99
CA ASN A 573 13.35 -1.49 -18.85
C ASN A 573 13.58 -2.89 -18.23
N LEU A 574 13.06 -3.14 -17.02
CA LEU A 574 13.41 -4.29 -16.19
C LEU A 574 12.16 -5.08 -15.76
N PRO A 575 11.43 -5.71 -16.71
CA PRO A 575 10.23 -6.52 -16.42
C PRO A 575 10.54 -7.69 -15.47
N THR A 576 11.76 -8.21 -15.49
CA THR A 576 12.26 -9.21 -14.53
C THR A 576 12.19 -8.71 -13.08
N LEU A 577 12.46 -7.41 -12.86
CA LEU A 577 12.53 -6.80 -11.55
C LEU A 577 11.13 -6.39 -11.08
N THR A 578 10.33 -5.71 -11.92
CA THR A 578 8.94 -5.35 -11.59
C THR A 578 8.10 -6.61 -11.34
N GLY A 579 8.17 -7.63 -12.20
CA GLY A 579 7.49 -8.90 -11.99
C GLY A 579 7.92 -9.63 -10.69
N THR A 580 9.17 -9.46 -10.25
CA THR A 580 9.62 -9.98 -8.95
C THR A 580 9.03 -9.17 -7.78
N ILE A 581 8.93 -7.84 -7.88
CA ILE A 581 8.24 -7.02 -6.89
C ILE A 581 6.77 -7.44 -6.78
N THR A 582 6.07 -7.56 -7.90
CA THR A 582 4.65 -7.98 -7.95
C THR A 582 4.43 -9.39 -7.40
N SER A 583 5.34 -10.34 -7.68
CA SER A 583 5.30 -11.70 -7.13
C SER A 583 5.52 -11.75 -5.61
N LEU A 584 6.45 -10.95 -5.09
CA LEU A 584 6.72 -10.89 -3.65
C LEU A 584 5.63 -10.10 -2.89
N MET A 585 5.18 -8.95 -3.41
CA MET A 585 4.34 -8.01 -2.67
C MET A 585 2.84 -8.05 -3.01
N GLY A 586 2.45 -8.68 -4.12
CA GLY A 586 1.07 -8.79 -4.62
C GLY A 586 0.80 -7.95 -5.87
N SER A 587 -0.24 -8.31 -6.64
CA SER A 587 -0.61 -7.66 -7.91
C SER A 587 -0.90 -6.17 -7.77
N GLN A 588 -1.44 -5.74 -6.62
CA GLN A 588 -1.76 -4.33 -6.34
C GLN A 588 -0.55 -3.37 -6.38
N TRP A 589 0.69 -3.88 -6.41
CA TRP A 589 1.89 -3.05 -6.53
C TRP A 589 2.17 -2.54 -7.93
N GLU A 590 1.57 -3.12 -8.96
CA GLU A 590 1.62 -2.58 -10.33
C GLU A 590 1.01 -1.16 -10.37
N THR A 591 -0.10 -0.94 -9.65
CA THR A 591 -0.72 0.38 -9.49
C THR A 591 0.19 1.37 -8.75
N VAL A 592 0.87 0.94 -7.67
CA VAL A 592 1.83 1.77 -6.92
C VAL A 592 2.97 2.22 -7.82
N ILE A 593 3.53 1.27 -8.57
CA ILE A 593 4.65 1.46 -9.49
C ILE A 593 4.29 2.47 -10.58
N HIS A 594 3.10 2.34 -11.19
CA HIS A 594 2.66 3.25 -12.26
C HIS A 594 2.12 4.62 -11.80
N ALA A 595 1.62 4.73 -10.57
CA ALA A 595 1.14 6.00 -10.03
C ALA A 595 2.27 6.94 -9.61
N ASP A 596 3.28 6.42 -8.90
CA ASP A 596 4.29 7.25 -8.27
C ASP A 596 5.71 7.08 -8.83
N VAL A 597 6.06 5.90 -9.35
CA VAL A 597 7.46 5.54 -9.63
C VAL A 597 7.82 5.65 -11.12
N ILE A 598 7.10 4.97 -12.03
CA ILE A 598 7.47 4.88 -13.46
C ILE A 598 6.31 5.07 -14.44
N GLY A 599 6.67 5.42 -15.67
CA GLY A 599 5.75 5.76 -16.75
C GLY A 599 5.48 7.26 -16.81
N THR A 600 5.06 7.76 -17.98
CA THR A 600 4.86 9.20 -18.23
C THR A 600 3.74 9.82 -17.36
N SER A 601 2.87 8.99 -16.79
CA SER A 601 1.84 9.36 -15.84
C SER A 601 2.31 9.46 -14.39
N SER A 602 3.52 9.00 -14.05
CA SER A 602 3.95 8.86 -12.66
C SER A 602 4.27 10.21 -12.02
N ASN A 603 4.06 10.32 -10.71
CA ASN A 603 4.33 11.54 -9.98
C ASN A 603 5.83 11.89 -9.94
N ALA A 604 6.72 10.89 -9.82
CA ALA A 604 8.16 11.12 -9.94
C ALA A 604 8.58 11.60 -11.35
N TYR A 605 8.02 11.02 -12.41
CA TYR A 605 8.29 11.45 -13.79
C TYR A 605 7.84 12.89 -14.04
N LYS A 606 6.65 13.27 -13.56
CA LYS A 606 6.15 14.65 -13.67
C LYS A 606 7.12 15.65 -13.03
N ILE A 607 7.55 15.41 -11.79
CA ILE A 607 8.46 16.29 -11.04
C ILE A 607 9.78 16.49 -11.78
N ASP A 608 10.37 15.41 -12.33
CA ASP A 608 11.61 15.50 -13.11
C ASP A 608 11.43 16.28 -14.44
N ASN A 609 10.21 16.34 -14.98
CA ASN A 609 9.92 17.05 -16.24
C ASN A 609 9.33 18.46 -16.05
N GLU A 610 9.13 18.95 -14.82
CA GLU A 610 8.68 20.33 -14.54
C GLU A 610 9.67 21.39 -15.06
N ASP A 611 10.98 21.12 -14.90
CA ASP A 611 12.07 21.89 -15.51
C ASP A 611 13.25 20.94 -15.81
N PRO A 612 13.41 20.49 -17.06
CA PRO A 612 14.49 19.58 -17.45
C PRO A 612 15.92 20.15 -17.35
N ASN A 613 16.09 21.46 -17.11
CA ASN A 613 17.41 22.11 -17.13
C ASN A 613 18.12 22.05 -15.76
N ASN A 614 17.36 21.96 -14.66
CA ASN A 614 17.93 21.80 -13.33
C ASN A 614 18.43 20.35 -13.09
N ASN A 615 19.14 20.13 -11.98
CA ASN A 615 19.71 18.82 -11.68
C ASN A 615 18.68 17.75 -11.25
N ILE A 616 17.44 18.12 -10.89
CA ILE A 616 16.39 17.14 -10.62
C ILE A 616 16.00 16.47 -11.95
N GLY A 617 15.64 17.26 -12.97
CA GLY A 617 15.29 16.74 -14.29
C GLY A 617 16.46 16.11 -15.04
N LYS A 618 17.60 16.81 -15.14
CA LYS A 618 18.80 16.36 -15.88
C LYS A 618 19.33 14.98 -15.45
N TYR A 619 19.15 14.62 -14.17
CA TYR A 619 19.59 13.34 -13.61
C TYR A 619 18.43 12.37 -13.31
N ASN A 620 17.17 12.72 -13.64
CA ASN A 620 15.95 11.97 -13.28
C ASN A 620 15.92 11.63 -11.77
N LEU A 621 16.22 12.62 -10.94
CA LEU A 621 16.54 12.42 -9.53
C LEU A 621 15.33 11.92 -8.73
N THR A 622 14.12 12.37 -9.07
CA THR A 622 12.90 11.96 -8.38
C THR A 622 12.52 10.53 -8.72
N GLN A 623 12.66 10.10 -9.98
CA GLN A 623 12.50 8.69 -10.38
C GLN A 623 13.56 7.78 -9.72
N GLY A 624 14.80 8.26 -9.59
CA GLY A 624 15.87 7.56 -8.88
C GLY A 624 15.62 7.42 -7.36
N ILE A 625 15.08 8.46 -6.73
CA ILE A 625 14.61 8.45 -5.33
C ILE A 625 13.45 7.48 -5.16
N ALA A 626 12.40 7.60 -5.99
CA ALA A 626 11.20 6.76 -5.92
C ALA A 626 11.54 5.27 -6.09
N THR A 627 12.41 4.94 -7.07
CA THR A 627 12.90 3.57 -7.28
C THR A 627 13.69 3.06 -6.07
N THR A 628 14.58 3.88 -5.50
CA THR A 628 15.38 3.51 -4.32
C THR A 628 14.48 3.24 -3.10
N ILE A 629 13.49 4.10 -2.83
CA ILE A 629 12.54 3.92 -1.73
C ILE A 629 11.66 2.68 -1.98
N LEU A 630 11.18 2.45 -3.20
CA LEU A 630 10.38 1.26 -3.55
C LEU A 630 11.18 -0.02 -3.28
N MET A 631 12.41 -0.12 -3.81
CA MET A 631 13.28 -1.28 -3.58
C MET A 631 13.57 -1.51 -2.09
N ALA A 632 13.63 -0.45 -1.28
CA ALA A 632 13.81 -0.51 0.17
C ALA A 632 12.52 -0.74 0.99
N SER A 633 11.36 -0.76 0.33
CA SER A 633 10.04 -1.01 0.95
C SER A 633 9.68 -2.50 0.99
N LEU A 634 10.40 -3.34 0.25
CA LEU A 634 10.42 -4.79 0.46
C LEU A 634 11.19 -5.12 1.76
N GLY A 635 10.74 -6.15 2.47
CA GLY A 635 11.34 -6.60 3.72
C GLY A 635 10.34 -6.70 4.87
N ASN A 636 10.82 -7.13 6.04
CA ASN A 636 9.98 -7.41 7.19
C ASN A 636 9.41 -6.14 7.85
N LEU A 637 8.23 -6.26 8.47
CA LEU A 637 7.35 -5.16 8.89
C LEU A 637 8.00 -4.12 9.83
N GLN A 638 9.01 -4.50 10.61
CA GLN A 638 9.67 -3.59 11.57
C GLN A 638 10.73 -2.68 10.93
N ASN A 639 11.32 -3.04 9.79
CA ASN A 639 12.46 -2.32 9.16
C ASN A 639 12.11 -1.81 7.74
N LYS A 640 10.90 -1.25 7.59
CA LYS A 640 10.41 -0.69 6.32
C LYS A 640 11.04 0.66 6.00
N GLY A 641 11.40 0.85 4.72
CA GLY A 641 11.87 2.12 4.20
C GLY A 641 13.36 2.42 4.41
N LEU A 642 13.72 3.70 4.28
CA LEU A 642 15.05 4.28 4.52
C LEU A 642 14.90 5.61 5.27
N THR A 643 15.84 5.98 6.14
CA THR A 643 15.97 7.37 6.60
C THR A 643 16.48 8.27 5.46
N ILE A 644 16.40 9.59 5.65
CA ILE A 644 16.90 10.54 4.64
C ILE A 644 18.44 10.47 4.47
N GLU A 645 19.18 10.08 5.52
CA GLU A 645 20.62 9.82 5.48
C GLU A 645 20.94 8.54 4.69
N GLU A 646 20.20 7.44 4.95
CA GLU A 646 20.34 6.18 4.22
C GLU A 646 20.00 6.34 2.73
N LEU A 647 18.93 7.08 2.42
CA LEU A 647 18.55 7.43 1.04
C LEU A 647 19.66 8.23 0.35
N LYS A 648 20.24 9.25 1.02
CA LYS A 648 21.39 10.00 0.49
C LYS A 648 22.58 9.06 0.22
N LEU A 649 22.92 8.15 1.14
CA LEU A 649 24.00 7.18 0.94
C LEU A 649 23.76 6.29 -0.28
N CYS A 650 22.52 5.88 -0.53
CA CYS A 650 22.17 5.03 -1.68
C CYS A 650 22.37 5.72 -3.05
N ILE A 651 22.25 7.06 -3.12
CA ILE A 651 22.12 7.78 -4.41
C ILE A 651 23.13 8.92 -4.65
N LEU A 652 23.85 9.40 -3.62
CA LEU A 652 24.73 10.57 -3.73
C LEU A 652 25.99 10.27 -4.55
N LYS A 653 26.06 10.82 -5.76
CA LYS A 653 27.23 10.67 -6.65
C LYS A 653 28.13 11.92 -6.65
N PRO A 654 29.47 11.78 -6.59
CA PRO A 654 30.41 12.90 -6.67
C PRO A 654 30.22 13.71 -7.96
N SER A 655 30.15 15.04 -7.84
CA SER A 655 30.04 15.98 -8.97
C SER A 655 28.77 15.81 -9.85
N ALA A 656 27.72 15.15 -9.36
CA ALA A 656 26.43 15.08 -10.05
C ALA A 656 25.45 16.18 -9.59
N PHE A 657 25.03 16.08 -8.31
CA PHE A 657 24.01 16.90 -7.66
C PHE A 657 24.27 16.97 -6.15
N ASN A 658 23.61 17.90 -5.46
CA ASN A 658 23.80 18.19 -4.05
C ASN A 658 22.78 17.46 -3.16
N HIS A 659 23.15 17.22 -1.90
CA HIS A 659 22.26 16.68 -0.87
C HIS A 659 20.98 17.52 -0.65
N SER A 660 21.02 18.82 -0.90
CA SER A 660 19.86 19.72 -0.85
C SER A 660 18.86 19.47 -1.99
N GLU A 661 19.34 19.05 -3.16
CA GLU A 661 18.51 18.74 -4.33
C GLU A 661 17.79 17.40 -4.13
N ILE A 662 18.44 16.43 -3.45
CA ILE A 662 17.79 15.21 -2.94
C ILE A 662 16.64 15.56 -1.99
N ASN A 663 16.89 16.41 -0.99
CA ASN A 663 15.86 16.86 -0.05
C ASN A 663 14.69 17.55 -0.78
N SER A 664 14.98 18.37 -1.78
CA SER A 664 13.97 19.10 -2.56
C SER A 664 13.09 18.16 -3.40
N ALA A 665 13.70 17.23 -4.13
CA ALA A 665 12.96 16.22 -4.92
C ALA A 665 12.10 15.31 -4.03
N LEU A 666 12.63 14.87 -2.88
CA LEU A 666 11.88 14.08 -1.90
C LEU A 666 10.70 14.86 -1.31
N ASN A 667 10.90 16.13 -0.94
CA ASN A 667 9.83 16.98 -0.41
C ASN A 667 8.73 17.25 -1.44
N LYS A 668 9.08 17.42 -2.72
CA LYS A 668 8.08 17.48 -3.81
C LYS A 668 7.31 16.17 -3.92
N LEU A 669 8.01 15.04 -3.96
CA LEU A 669 7.39 13.72 -4.09
C LEU A 669 6.44 13.41 -2.93
N GLU A 670 6.81 13.73 -1.69
CA GLU A 670 5.94 13.55 -0.51
C GLU A 670 4.63 14.34 -0.57
N GLN A 671 4.59 15.48 -1.28
CA GLN A 671 3.39 16.30 -1.41
C GLN A 671 2.36 15.77 -2.42
N VAL A 672 2.77 14.88 -3.34
CA VAL A 672 1.93 14.42 -4.47
C VAL A 672 1.83 12.90 -4.60
N ALA A 673 2.76 12.12 -4.04
CA ALA A 673 2.80 10.68 -4.22
C ALA A 673 1.66 9.98 -3.46
N HIS A 674 0.86 9.20 -4.18
CA HIS A 674 -0.36 8.58 -3.65
C HIS A 674 -0.06 7.48 -2.62
N TYR A 675 1.08 6.79 -2.74
CA TYR A 675 1.42 5.57 -2.01
C TYR A 675 2.67 5.70 -1.13
N LEU A 676 3.26 6.90 -1.05
CA LEU A 676 4.42 7.20 -0.22
C LEU A 676 3.98 7.56 1.21
N TYR A 677 4.68 7.00 2.19
CA TYR A 677 4.48 7.25 3.63
C TYR A 677 5.80 7.66 4.27
N SER A 678 5.72 8.42 5.37
CA SER A 678 6.84 8.70 6.26
C SER A 678 6.49 8.57 7.74
N THR A 679 7.49 8.39 8.61
CA THR A 679 7.27 8.33 10.07
C THR A 679 7.01 9.71 10.67
N ASN A 680 5.95 9.80 11.47
CA ASN A 680 5.58 11.03 12.20
C ASN A 680 6.31 11.18 13.56
N VAL A 681 7.06 10.18 14.00
CA VAL A 681 7.73 10.11 15.32
C VAL A 681 9.11 9.50 15.15
N GLY A 682 10.12 10.09 15.79
CA GLY A 682 11.52 9.64 15.71
C GLY A 682 12.25 10.21 14.48
N SER A 683 13.24 9.47 13.97
CA SER A 683 13.87 9.78 12.68
C SER A 683 12.88 9.53 11.54
N ARG A 684 12.87 10.43 10.55
CA ARG A 684 11.93 10.38 9.42
C ARG A 684 12.42 9.38 8.38
N SER A 685 11.81 8.19 8.37
CA SER A 685 12.00 7.17 7.33
C SER A 685 10.85 7.18 6.34
N TYR A 686 11.11 6.76 5.11
CA TYR A 686 10.18 6.81 3.97
C TYR A 686 10.02 5.42 3.34
N TRP A 687 8.78 5.02 3.05
CA TRP A 687 8.46 3.76 2.36
C TRP A 687 7.22 3.90 1.47
N PHE A 688 7.16 3.11 0.41
CA PHE A 688 5.93 2.89 -0.35
C PHE A 688 5.08 1.80 0.30
N GLN A 689 3.76 1.91 0.14
CA GLN A 689 2.79 0.92 0.63
C GLN A 689 1.63 0.77 -0.37
N SER A 690 1.05 -0.43 -0.50
CA SER A 690 -0.02 -0.72 -1.47
C SER A 690 -1.37 -0.04 -1.24
N LYS A 691 -1.45 0.91 -0.31
CA LYS A 691 -2.69 1.58 0.11
C LYS A 691 -2.51 3.08 -0.10
N PRO A 692 -3.48 3.80 -0.66
CA PRO A 692 -3.35 5.25 -0.80
C PRO A 692 -3.21 5.95 0.56
N ASN A 693 -2.35 6.96 0.61
CA ASN A 693 -2.14 7.84 1.74
C ASN A 693 -3.36 8.77 1.89
N ILE A 694 -4.09 8.61 2.99
CA ILE A 694 -5.35 9.34 3.28
C ILE A 694 -5.15 10.85 3.19
N ASN A 695 -4.00 11.37 3.63
CA ASN A 695 -3.74 12.80 3.63
C ASN A 695 -3.64 13.37 2.21
N ILE A 696 -3.11 12.58 1.26
CA ILE A 696 -3.02 12.95 -0.16
C ILE A 696 -4.39 12.88 -0.82
N LEU A 697 -5.16 11.81 -0.59
CA LEU A 697 -6.56 11.72 -1.05
C LEU A 697 -7.41 12.88 -0.53
N VAL A 698 -7.26 13.26 0.75
CA VAL A 698 -7.94 14.43 1.34
C VAL A 698 -7.52 15.71 0.63
N ASN A 699 -6.24 15.94 0.39
CA ASN A 699 -5.78 17.16 -0.29
C ASN A 699 -6.21 17.22 -1.77
N GLN A 700 -6.30 16.09 -2.47
CA GLN A 700 -6.88 16.00 -3.82
C GLN A 700 -8.38 16.29 -3.82
N ALA A 701 -9.15 15.63 -2.94
CA ALA A 701 -10.58 15.87 -2.82
C ALA A 701 -10.89 17.34 -2.44
N LYS A 702 -10.06 17.98 -1.59
CA LYS A 702 -10.12 19.42 -1.30
C LYS A 702 -9.91 20.29 -2.55
N ALA A 703 -9.03 19.91 -3.47
CA ALA A 703 -8.78 20.67 -4.69
C ALA A 703 -9.93 20.57 -5.72
N GLU A 704 -10.78 19.56 -5.61
CA GLU A 704 -11.89 19.29 -6.54
C GLU A 704 -13.27 19.80 -6.05
N ILE A 705 -13.36 20.28 -4.81
CA ILE A 705 -14.61 20.82 -4.23
C ILE A 705 -14.80 22.28 -4.64
N SER A 706 -15.99 22.63 -5.12
CA SER A 706 -16.28 24.00 -5.55
C SER A 706 -16.77 24.89 -4.40
N GLN A 707 -16.65 26.20 -4.61
CA GLN A 707 -17.25 27.22 -3.74
C GLN A 707 -18.77 27.10 -3.65
N ALA A 708 -19.43 26.57 -4.69
CA ALA A 708 -20.87 26.37 -4.71
C ALA A 708 -21.31 25.22 -3.79
N ASP A 709 -20.54 24.13 -3.75
CA ASP A 709 -20.83 22.98 -2.88
C ASP A 709 -20.75 23.36 -1.40
N ILE A 710 -19.71 24.13 -1.02
CA ILE A 710 -19.53 24.64 0.34
C ILE A 710 -20.66 25.61 0.71
N SER A 711 -21.02 26.53 -0.21
CA SER A 711 -22.12 27.48 0.02
C SER A 711 -23.48 26.77 0.16
N GLY A 712 -23.72 25.73 -0.64
CA GLY A 712 -24.90 24.87 -0.55
C GLY A 712 -24.96 24.11 0.79
N GLU A 713 -23.83 23.58 1.27
CA GLU A 713 -23.76 22.89 2.56
C GLU A 713 -23.94 23.83 3.76
N ILE A 714 -23.47 25.08 3.69
CA ILE A 714 -23.81 26.12 4.69
C ILE A 714 -25.33 26.33 4.75
N ILE A 715 -25.97 26.53 3.60
CA ILE A 715 -27.42 26.75 3.49
C ILE A 715 -28.20 25.50 3.95
N ASN A 716 -27.72 24.30 3.65
CA ASN A 716 -28.27 23.03 4.10
C ASN A 716 -28.24 22.92 5.64
N ARG A 717 -27.08 23.14 6.27
CA ARG A 717 -26.93 23.09 7.74
C ARG A 717 -27.82 24.10 8.45
N LEU A 718 -27.87 25.34 7.97
CA LEU A 718 -28.80 26.35 8.47
C LEU A 718 -30.25 25.84 8.37
N ASN A 719 -30.69 25.39 7.19
CA ASN A 719 -32.04 24.85 6.97
C ASN A 719 -32.36 23.58 7.79
N VAL A 720 -31.38 22.85 8.28
CA VAL A 720 -31.59 21.72 9.21
C VAL A 720 -31.73 22.24 10.64
N GLN A 721 -30.84 23.12 11.08
CA GLN A 721 -30.77 23.60 12.45
C GLN A 721 -31.89 24.61 12.81
N THR A 722 -32.43 25.36 11.84
CA THR A 722 -33.48 26.36 12.09
C THR A 722 -34.91 25.79 12.10
N ARG A 723 -35.14 24.52 11.76
CA ARG A 723 -36.48 23.90 11.64
C ARG A 723 -37.31 23.96 12.91
N ASN A 724 -36.66 23.90 14.07
CA ASN A 724 -37.31 23.76 15.38
C ASN A 724 -37.29 25.08 16.20
N VAL A 725 -37.06 26.22 15.55
CA VAL A 725 -37.05 27.54 16.19
C VAL A 725 -38.48 28.02 16.39
N SER A 726 -38.94 28.05 17.64
CA SER A 726 -40.36 28.30 17.98
C SER A 726 -40.72 29.77 18.25
N LYS A 727 -39.76 30.60 18.65
CA LYS A 727 -40.02 32.02 19.04
C LYS A 727 -40.07 33.01 17.88
N ILE A 728 -39.51 32.65 16.71
CA ILE A 728 -39.34 33.56 15.58
C ILE A 728 -39.41 32.76 14.28
N LYS A 729 -40.08 33.28 13.26
CA LYS A 729 -40.16 32.63 11.95
C LYS A 729 -38.83 32.80 11.22
N VAL A 730 -38.11 31.71 10.92
CA VAL A 730 -36.82 31.80 10.23
C VAL A 730 -36.96 31.51 8.73
N LEU A 731 -36.33 32.35 7.90
CA LEU A 731 -36.19 32.18 6.46
C LEU A 731 -34.69 32.14 6.12
N VAL A 732 -34.21 31.03 5.54
CA VAL A 732 -32.77 30.81 5.24
C VAL A 732 -32.50 31.03 3.75
N ASN A 733 -31.59 31.95 3.44
CA ASN A 733 -31.27 32.50 2.11
C ASN A 733 -32.48 32.56 1.14
N PRO A 734 -33.57 33.25 1.52
CA PRO A 734 -34.77 33.33 0.69
C PRO A 734 -34.52 34.11 -0.60
N ALA A 735 -35.27 33.76 -1.66
CA ALA A 735 -35.33 34.56 -2.87
C ALA A 735 -35.89 35.98 -2.59
N ASN A 736 -35.56 36.92 -3.48
CA ASN A 736 -35.91 38.35 -3.31
C ASN A 736 -37.42 38.63 -3.17
N ASP A 737 -38.30 37.73 -3.63
CA ASP A 737 -39.74 37.81 -3.41
C ASP A 737 -40.13 37.15 -2.08
N ILE A 738 -39.89 37.86 -0.97
CA ILE A 738 -40.43 37.48 0.33
C ILE A 738 -41.83 38.08 0.48
N PRO A 739 -42.89 37.28 0.72
CA PRO A 739 -44.24 37.78 0.98
C PRO A 739 -44.31 38.76 2.16
N GLU A 740 -45.45 39.42 2.30
CA GLU A 740 -45.78 40.25 3.46
C GLU A 740 -45.73 39.42 4.77
N GLN A 741 -45.08 39.93 5.83
CA GLN A 741 -44.98 39.25 7.12
C GLN A 741 -45.70 40.05 8.21
N LYS A 742 -46.65 39.45 8.92
CA LYS A 742 -47.36 40.04 10.07
C LYS A 742 -46.83 39.59 11.44
N SER A 743 -45.90 38.65 11.46
CA SER A 743 -45.24 38.12 12.66
C SER A 743 -43.72 38.31 12.56
N LEU A 744 -43.07 38.42 13.72
CA LEU A 744 -41.62 38.58 13.79
C LEU A 744 -40.90 37.47 13.01
N THR A 745 -40.07 37.88 12.06
CA THR A 745 -39.40 37.01 11.08
C THR A 745 -37.91 37.34 11.02
N LEU A 746 -37.06 36.32 11.03
CA LEU A 746 -35.61 36.43 10.84
C LEU A 746 -35.23 35.92 9.44
N VAL A 747 -34.64 36.79 8.63
CA VAL A 747 -34.04 36.44 7.35
C VAL A 747 -32.53 36.21 7.55
N ILE A 748 -32.10 34.95 7.45
CA ILE A 748 -30.68 34.61 7.44
C ILE A 748 -30.19 34.72 5.99
N LEU A 749 -29.24 35.62 5.76
CA LEU A 749 -28.67 35.86 4.43
C LEU A 749 -27.70 34.74 4.04
N GLY A 750 -27.57 34.49 2.74
CA GLY A 750 -26.56 33.55 2.23
C GLY A 750 -25.10 33.98 2.52
N PRO A 751 -24.14 33.03 2.49
CA PRO A 751 -22.73 33.31 2.74
C PRO A 751 -22.13 34.33 1.76
N GLU A 752 -22.72 34.49 0.56
CA GLU A 752 -22.37 35.50 -0.42
C GLU A 752 -22.67 36.94 0.03
N TYR A 753 -23.35 37.13 1.16
CA TYR A 753 -23.58 38.43 1.84
C TYR A 753 -22.85 38.52 3.19
N ALA A 754 -21.79 37.72 3.40
CA ALA A 754 -20.91 37.89 4.54
C ALA A 754 -20.30 39.31 4.57
N THR A 755 -20.07 39.85 5.76
CA THR A 755 -19.63 41.23 5.98
C THR A 755 -18.79 41.36 7.25
N GLN A 756 -18.18 42.53 7.50
CA GLN A 756 -17.43 42.78 8.73
C GLN A 756 -18.34 43.34 9.83
N PRO A 757 -18.16 42.95 11.12
CA PRO A 757 -18.87 43.56 12.24
C PRO A 757 -18.65 45.08 12.32
N GLY A 758 -17.42 45.54 12.03
CA GLY A 758 -17.05 46.95 12.02
C GLY A 758 -17.75 47.79 10.94
N SER A 759 -18.01 47.23 9.75
CA SER A 759 -18.62 47.96 8.63
C SER A 759 -19.43 47.01 7.73
N ILE A 760 -20.69 47.36 7.45
CA ILE A 760 -21.54 46.54 6.58
C ILE A 760 -21.28 46.90 5.11
N ASN A 761 -20.88 45.91 4.32
CA ASN A 761 -20.53 46.11 2.92
C ASN A 761 -21.76 46.45 2.04
N THR A 762 -21.49 47.10 0.91
CA THR A 762 -22.54 47.65 0.02
C THR A 762 -23.44 46.56 -0.59
N LYS A 763 -22.95 45.32 -0.75
CA LYS A 763 -23.74 44.21 -1.30
C LYS A 763 -24.79 43.76 -0.27
N THR A 764 -24.36 43.51 0.96
CA THR A 764 -25.22 43.13 2.09
C THR A 764 -26.23 44.23 2.39
N LYS A 765 -25.81 45.50 2.43
CA LYS A 765 -26.73 46.63 2.64
C LYS A 765 -27.84 46.69 1.57
N LYS A 766 -27.49 46.57 0.28
CA LYS A 766 -28.47 46.59 -0.82
C LYS A 766 -29.46 45.42 -0.75
N GLN A 767 -28.99 44.22 -0.38
CA GLN A 767 -29.88 43.05 -0.26
C GLN A 767 -30.89 43.22 0.89
N VAL A 768 -30.44 43.70 2.05
CA VAL A 768 -31.33 43.98 3.19
C VAL A 768 -32.32 45.08 2.84
N GLU A 769 -31.86 46.18 2.24
CA GLU A 769 -32.69 47.30 1.78
C GLU A 769 -33.75 46.87 0.76
N GLN A 770 -33.39 46.02 -0.20
CA GLN A 770 -34.32 45.48 -1.19
C GLN A 770 -35.43 44.64 -0.52
N ILE A 771 -35.09 43.77 0.44
CA ILE A 771 -36.05 42.92 1.15
C ILE A 771 -36.93 43.76 2.11
N ALA A 772 -36.34 44.73 2.81
CA ALA A 772 -37.04 45.59 3.75
C ALA A 772 -38.08 46.48 3.06
N GLN A 773 -37.75 47.04 1.90
CA GLN A 773 -38.64 47.94 1.16
C GLN A 773 -39.68 47.23 0.27
N ASN A 774 -39.44 45.99 -0.18
CA ASN A 774 -40.25 45.35 -1.23
C ASN A 774 -40.76 43.95 -0.86
N LYS A 775 -41.94 43.60 -1.41
CA LYS A 775 -42.50 42.25 -1.54
C LYS A 775 -42.79 42.05 -3.05
N GLY A 776 -42.05 41.15 -3.69
CA GLY A 776 -42.00 41.02 -5.15
C GLY A 776 -41.80 42.39 -5.82
N ASN A 777 -42.73 42.74 -6.72
CA ASN A 777 -42.73 44.00 -7.48
C ASN A 777 -43.51 45.15 -6.79
N SER A 778 -43.75 45.09 -5.48
CA SER A 778 -44.55 46.08 -4.74
C SER A 778 -43.92 46.45 -3.40
N SER A 779 -44.20 47.65 -2.89
CA SER A 779 -43.64 48.08 -1.60
C SER A 779 -44.19 47.27 -0.42
N ARG A 780 -43.31 46.92 0.53
CA ARG A 780 -43.66 46.25 1.79
C ARG A 780 -44.43 47.21 2.71
N ILE A 781 -45.49 46.70 3.33
CA ILE A 781 -46.38 47.48 4.20
C ILE A 781 -46.02 47.27 5.68
N TYR A 782 -45.81 46.02 6.12
CA TYR A 782 -45.37 45.74 7.49
C TYR A 782 -43.86 45.60 7.51
N ARG A 783 -43.16 46.73 7.60
CA ARG A 783 -41.70 46.80 7.51
C ARG A 783 -41.03 46.41 8.83
N ASN A 784 -41.66 46.73 9.95
CA ASN A 784 -41.13 46.52 11.30
C ASN A 784 -41.36 45.09 11.83
N THR A 785 -41.28 44.09 10.94
CA THR A 785 -41.51 42.67 11.25
C THR A 785 -40.35 41.77 10.84
N ILE A 786 -39.33 42.29 10.16
CA ILE A 786 -38.20 41.51 9.63
C ILE A 786 -36.87 41.98 10.23
N LEU A 787 -36.19 41.04 10.91
CA LEU A 787 -34.77 41.13 11.29
C LEU A 787 -33.90 40.37 10.29
N TYR A 788 -32.62 40.72 10.21
CA TYR A 788 -31.66 40.10 9.31
C TYR A 788 -30.47 39.51 10.08
N LEU A 789 -29.99 38.34 9.68
CA LEU A 789 -28.77 37.73 10.23
C LEU A 789 -27.76 37.53 9.10
N ALA A 790 -26.61 38.19 9.21
CA ALA A 790 -25.51 38.11 8.27
C ALA A 790 -24.33 37.31 8.84
N CYS A 791 -23.55 36.71 7.95
CA CYS A 791 -22.33 36.01 8.29
C CYS A 791 -21.16 37.00 8.45
N SER A 792 -20.23 36.75 9.37
CA SER A 792 -18.98 37.51 9.47
C SER A 792 -17.95 36.99 8.47
N GLU A 793 -17.21 37.88 7.79
CA GLU A 793 -16.16 37.49 6.81
C GLU A 793 -15.09 36.56 7.43
N ILE A 794 -14.68 36.83 8.67
CA ILE A 794 -13.70 36.03 9.41
C ILE A 794 -14.29 34.65 9.78
N GLY A 795 -15.53 34.63 10.29
CA GLY A 795 -16.22 33.38 10.62
C GLY A 795 -16.47 32.51 9.39
N LEU A 796 -16.88 33.11 8.26
CA LEU A 796 -17.05 32.42 6.99
C LEU A 796 -15.73 31.79 6.52
N GLY A 797 -14.59 32.49 6.63
CA GLY A 797 -13.28 31.94 6.26
C GLY A 797 -12.89 30.70 7.08
N MET A 798 -13.15 30.71 8.39
CA MET A 798 -12.90 29.55 9.26
C MET A 798 -13.86 28.40 8.98
N LEU A 799 -15.16 28.70 8.84
CA LEU A 799 -16.22 27.74 8.51
C LEU A 799 -15.97 27.07 7.15
N HIS A 800 -15.64 27.85 6.13
CA HIS A 800 -15.29 27.39 4.77
C HIS A 800 -14.13 26.39 4.84
N SER A 801 -13.03 26.76 5.50
CA SER A 801 -11.85 25.90 5.65
C SER A 801 -12.21 24.54 6.28
N LYS A 802 -13.13 24.52 7.27
CA LYS A 802 -13.56 23.28 7.94
C LYS A 802 -14.59 22.46 7.16
N LEU A 803 -15.54 23.11 6.48
CA LEU A 803 -16.45 22.44 5.56
C LEU A 803 -15.72 21.83 4.37
N LEU A 804 -14.65 22.45 3.89
CA LEU A 804 -13.77 21.89 2.87
C LEU A 804 -13.11 20.57 3.33
N GLU A 805 -12.69 20.45 4.60
CA GLU A 805 -12.17 19.18 5.15
C GLU A 805 -13.29 18.12 5.29
N TYR A 806 -14.46 18.51 5.81
CA TYR A 806 -15.62 17.64 5.97
C TYR A 806 -16.13 17.07 4.63
N LEU A 807 -16.27 17.93 3.61
CA LEU A 807 -16.70 17.55 2.28
C LEU A 807 -15.66 16.66 1.59
N ALA A 808 -14.36 16.92 1.77
CA ALA A 808 -13.30 16.06 1.25
C ALA A 808 -13.36 14.64 1.85
N CYS A 809 -13.48 14.52 3.19
CA CYS A 809 -13.68 13.22 3.84
C CYS A 809 -14.98 12.54 3.38
N THR A 810 -16.04 13.30 3.11
CA THR A 810 -17.32 12.77 2.61
C THR A 810 -17.22 12.26 1.17
N LYS A 811 -16.52 12.99 0.28
CA LYS A 811 -16.28 12.58 -1.10
C LYS A 811 -15.48 11.27 -1.16
N ILE A 812 -14.38 11.19 -0.40
CA ILE A 812 -13.55 9.98 -0.29
C ILE A 812 -14.37 8.79 0.26
N GLN A 813 -15.20 9.02 1.27
CA GLN A 813 -16.07 7.99 1.85
C GLN A 813 -17.07 7.42 0.83
N ALA A 814 -17.52 8.22 -0.15
CA ALA A 814 -18.41 7.76 -1.22
C ALA A 814 -17.65 7.02 -2.32
N GLU A 815 -16.64 7.67 -2.91
CA GLU A 815 -15.97 7.22 -4.15
C GLU A 815 -15.01 6.04 -3.91
N TYR A 816 -14.29 6.04 -2.78
CA TYR A 816 -13.25 5.05 -2.47
C TYR A 816 -13.72 4.00 -1.45
N SER A 817 -15.03 3.89 -1.21
CA SER A 817 -15.66 3.03 -0.19
C SER A 817 -15.28 1.55 -0.23
N GLY A 818 -14.89 1.04 -1.40
CA GLY A 818 -14.42 -0.34 -1.63
C GLY A 818 -12.90 -0.49 -1.84
N GLN A 819 -12.13 0.60 -1.80
CA GLN A 819 -10.66 0.59 -1.94
C GLN A 819 -9.93 0.90 -0.62
N ILE A 820 -10.65 1.34 0.41
CA ILE A 820 -10.13 1.77 1.71
C ILE A 820 -10.35 0.68 2.76
N GLU A 821 -9.29 0.33 3.49
CA GLU A 821 -9.35 -0.70 4.53
C GLU A 821 -10.14 -0.28 5.79
N PRO A 822 -10.58 -1.23 6.64
CA PRO A 822 -11.38 -0.94 7.84
C PRO A 822 -10.77 0.09 8.79
N GLU A 823 -9.45 0.07 9.00
CA GLU A 823 -8.75 1.02 9.87
C GLU A 823 -8.66 2.42 9.25
N GLN A 824 -8.34 2.51 7.95
CA GLN A 824 -8.34 3.77 7.21
C GLN A 824 -9.75 4.38 7.11
N LYS A 825 -10.78 3.52 6.97
CA LYS A 825 -12.19 3.89 6.96
C LYS A 825 -12.64 4.40 8.33
N LYS A 826 -12.10 3.85 9.42
CA LYS A 826 -12.31 4.34 10.79
C LYS A 826 -11.68 5.74 10.97
N ASP A 827 -10.42 5.94 10.58
CA ASP A 827 -9.74 7.25 10.63
C ASP A 827 -10.54 8.33 9.86
N ILE A 828 -10.98 8.02 8.62
CA ILE A 828 -11.81 8.94 7.83
C ILE A 828 -13.17 9.23 8.49
N LEU A 829 -13.79 8.25 9.16
CA LEU A 829 -15.04 8.46 9.92
C LEU A 829 -14.81 9.33 11.17
N GLU A 830 -13.74 9.10 11.92
CA GLU A 830 -13.39 9.87 13.12
C GLU A 830 -13.04 11.33 12.76
N ARG A 831 -12.21 11.55 11.72
CA ARG A 831 -11.94 12.88 11.18
C ARG A 831 -13.21 13.57 10.68
N LYS A 832 -14.06 12.88 9.93
CA LYS A 832 -15.33 13.42 9.43
C LYS A 832 -16.26 13.86 10.57
N ALA A 833 -16.38 13.06 11.63
CA ALA A 833 -17.21 13.40 12.79
C ALA A 833 -16.67 14.62 13.55
N GLU A 834 -15.35 14.73 13.73
CA GLU A 834 -14.73 15.88 14.39
C GLU A 834 -14.79 17.15 13.52
N TYR A 835 -14.59 17.05 12.21
CA TYR A 835 -14.78 18.18 11.28
C TYR A 835 -16.25 18.63 11.21
N ASP A 836 -17.21 17.70 11.27
CA ASP A 836 -18.65 18.04 11.33
C ASP A 836 -18.99 18.86 12.58
N LYS A 837 -18.51 18.40 13.74
CA LYS A 837 -18.67 19.06 15.03
C LYS A 837 -18.01 20.45 15.05
N GLN A 838 -16.78 20.56 14.53
CA GLN A 838 -16.08 21.84 14.39
C GLN A 838 -16.83 22.80 13.43
N ALA A 839 -17.33 22.31 12.30
CA ALA A 839 -18.11 23.11 11.36
C ALA A 839 -19.46 23.58 11.95
N ASN A 840 -20.15 22.73 12.72
CA ASN A 840 -21.40 23.11 13.40
C ASN A 840 -21.16 24.20 14.47
N ALA A 841 -20.08 24.12 15.24
CA ALA A 841 -19.72 25.17 16.20
C ALA A 841 -19.32 26.48 15.49
N LEU A 842 -18.56 26.41 14.39
CA LEU A 842 -18.18 27.57 13.59
C LEU A 842 -19.36 28.18 12.84
N LEU A 843 -20.41 27.42 12.51
CA LEU A 843 -21.62 27.97 11.90
C LEU A 843 -22.35 28.94 12.84
N ILE A 844 -22.40 28.61 14.14
CA ILE A 844 -23.01 29.46 15.18
C ILE A 844 -22.23 30.76 15.35
N SER A 845 -20.89 30.70 15.40
CA SER A 845 -20.06 31.90 15.58
C SER A 845 -19.84 32.72 14.30
N ALA A 846 -19.98 32.10 13.12
CA ALA A 846 -19.95 32.82 11.85
C ALA A 846 -21.22 33.64 11.60
N TYR A 847 -22.41 33.15 11.99
CA TYR A 847 -23.67 33.90 11.83
C TYR A 847 -24.00 34.73 13.07
N ASN A 848 -23.24 35.81 13.26
CA ASN A 848 -23.28 36.62 14.49
C ASN A 848 -23.66 38.10 14.29
N ILE A 849 -23.85 38.58 13.06
CA ILE A 849 -24.17 40.00 12.78
C ILE A 849 -25.68 40.15 12.54
N VAL A 850 -26.40 40.64 13.54
CA VAL A 850 -27.84 40.95 13.46
C VAL A 850 -28.00 42.36 12.89
N CYS A 851 -28.98 42.58 12.02
CA CYS A 851 -29.31 43.91 11.49
C CYS A 851 -30.81 44.22 11.56
N LYS A 852 -31.15 45.49 11.84
CA LYS A 852 -32.48 46.10 11.66
C LYS A 852 -32.37 47.18 10.59
N TYR A 853 -33.41 47.36 9.78
CA TYR A 853 -33.46 48.42 8.77
C TYR A 853 -34.61 49.39 9.08
N SER A 854 -34.34 50.70 9.05
CA SER A 854 -35.35 51.76 9.03
C SER A 854 -35.08 52.71 7.86
N VAL A 855 -36.13 53.29 7.28
CA VAL A 855 -36.00 54.31 6.22
C VAL A 855 -35.40 55.63 6.75
N SER A 856 -35.50 55.89 8.06
CA SER A 856 -34.98 57.07 8.76
C SER A 856 -33.49 57.02 9.07
N GLU A 857 -33.02 55.96 9.73
CA GLU A 857 -31.62 55.79 10.18
C GLU A 857 -30.79 54.87 9.29
N GLY A 858 -31.44 54.05 8.45
CA GLY A 858 -30.80 53.16 7.50
C GLY A 858 -30.62 51.74 8.04
N LEU A 859 -29.38 51.28 8.22
CA LEU A 859 -29.08 49.90 8.60
C LEU A 859 -28.35 49.87 9.94
N GLU A 860 -29.09 49.57 10.99
CA GLU A 860 -28.58 49.35 12.34
C GLU A 860 -28.07 47.90 12.50
N LYS A 861 -27.18 47.66 13.47
CA LYS A 861 -26.53 46.36 13.64
C LYS A 861 -26.14 46.05 15.07
N ILE A 862 -26.15 44.76 15.42
CA ILE A 862 -25.65 44.21 16.67
C ILE A 862 -24.71 43.03 16.35
N GLU A 863 -23.56 42.99 17.00
CA GLU A 863 -22.64 41.84 16.95
C GLU A 863 -22.85 40.96 18.18
N ILE A 864 -23.40 39.76 17.99
CA ILE A 864 -23.48 38.77 19.06
C ILE A 864 -22.07 38.22 19.32
N LYS A 865 -21.62 38.30 20.58
CA LYS A 865 -20.29 37.87 21.03
C LYS A 865 -20.32 36.57 21.84
N ASP A 866 -21.44 36.28 22.47
CA ASP A 866 -21.67 35.03 23.21
C ASP A 866 -22.35 34.00 22.31
N PHE A 867 -21.76 32.81 22.24
CA PHE A 867 -22.20 31.72 21.36
C PHE A 867 -22.76 30.55 22.16
N ALA A 868 -24.00 30.18 21.89
CA ALA A 868 -24.63 28.98 22.43
C ALA A 868 -24.02 27.69 21.84
N GLN A 869 -24.30 26.54 22.46
CA GLN A 869 -23.86 25.24 21.94
C GLN A 869 -24.66 24.77 20.71
N ASP A 870 -25.84 25.34 20.48
CA ASP A 870 -26.69 25.03 19.34
C ASP A 870 -27.36 26.30 18.76
N PHE A 871 -27.71 26.22 17.48
CA PHE A 871 -28.26 27.36 16.73
C PHE A 871 -29.68 27.76 17.17
N ASN A 872 -30.48 26.84 17.74
CA ASN A 872 -31.81 27.18 18.26
C ASN A 872 -31.69 27.99 19.55
N THR A 873 -30.80 27.63 20.46
CA THR A 873 -30.49 28.45 21.65
C THR A 873 -29.87 29.80 21.25
N GLN A 874 -29.00 29.82 20.23
CA GLN A 874 -28.45 31.08 19.69
C GLN A 874 -29.57 32.02 19.20
N LEU A 875 -30.53 31.51 18.41
CA LEU A 875 -31.63 32.31 17.86
C LEU A 875 -32.77 32.59 18.85
N SER A 876 -32.98 31.76 19.87
CA SER A 876 -34.12 31.89 20.81
C SER A 876 -33.75 32.51 22.15
N SER A 877 -32.46 32.60 22.49
CA SER A 877 -31.97 33.22 23.72
C SER A 877 -30.97 34.33 23.44
N ASN A 878 -29.80 34.04 22.85
CA ASN A 878 -28.73 35.02 22.72
C ASN A 878 -29.13 36.20 21.82
N LEU A 879 -29.69 35.90 20.63
CA LEU A 879 -30.31 36.89 19.75
C LEU A 879 -31.40 37.69 20.47
N PHE A 880 -32.33 37.01 21.15
CA PHE A 880 -33.48 37.64 21.82
C PHE A 880 -33.10 38.53 23.01
N ASN A 881 -31.99 38.28 23.68
CA ASN A 881 -31.49 39.14 24.76
C ASN A 881 -30.85 40.40 24.17
N ASN A 882 -29.96 40.23 23.19
CA ASN A 882 -29.27 41.35 22.52
C ASN A 882 -30.27 42.37 21.92
N ILE A 883 -31.30 41.90 21.20
CA ILE A 883 -32.34 42.80 20.62
C ILE A 883 -33.34 43.37 21.65
N LYS A 884 -33.29 42.95 22.93
CA LYS A 884 -34.06 43.58 24.01
C LYS A 884 -33.23 44.62 24.77
N GLU A 885 -31.93 44.36 24.92
CA GLU A 885 -30.98 45.29 25.56
C GLU A 885 -30.81 46.57 24.73
N GLU A 886 -30.84 46.46 23.39
CA GLU A 886 -30.85 47.59 22.44
C GLU A 886 -32.27 48.12 22.14
N GLU A 887 -33.27 47.80 22.96
CA GLU A 887 -34.70 48.16 22.85
C GLU A 887 -35.41 47.86 21.50
N TRP A 888 -34.78 47.13 20.57
CA TRP A 888 -35.35 46.78 19.26
C TRP A 888 -36.62 45.93 19.33
N LEU A 889 -36.82 45.11 20.37
CA LEU A 889 -37.95 44.19 20.51
C LEU A 889 -38.64 44.28 21.88
N LEU A 890 -39.93 44.59 21.85
CA LEU A 890 -40.83 44.55 23.01
C LEU A 890 -41.54 43.19 23.08
N GLU A 891 -41.24 42.41 24.13
CA GLU A 891 -41.80 41.06 24.31
C GLU A 891 -43.12 41.07 25.09
N LYS A 892 -43.15 41.72 26.28
CA LYS A 892 -44.23 41.54 27.27
C LYS A 892 -45.20 42.70 27.39
N SER A 893 -44.71 43.94 27.36
CA SER A 893 -45.57 45.13 27.35
C SER A 893 -44.88 46.34 26.74
N ILE A 894 -45.63 47.14 25.99
CA ILE A 894 -45.23 48.45 25.48
C ILE A 894 -45.32 49.46 26.63
N GLY A 895 -44.33 50.33 26.79
CA GLY A 895 -44.33 51.33 27.86
C GLY A 895 -45.25 52.53 27.56
N LEU A 896 -45.85 53.14 28.59
CA LEU A 896 -46.57 54.42 28.47
C LEU A 896 -45.70 55.53 27.86
N GLY A 897 -44.39 55.50 28.10
CA GLY A 897 -43.43 56.38 27.45
C GLY A 897 -43.42 56.19 25.93
N THR A 898 -43.26 54.95 25.46
CA THR A 898 -43.27 54.55 24.06
C THR A 898 -44.60 54.90 23.37
N LEU A 899 -45.74 54.66 24.03
CA LEU A 899 -47.06 55.04 23.51
C LEU A 899 -47.17 56.56 23.33
N ARG A 900 -46.69 57.35 24.30
CA ARG A 900 -46.74 58.81 24.22
C ARG A 900 -45.75 59.39 23.19
N SER A 901 -44.52 58.88 23.10
CA SER A 901 -43.54 59.34 22.11
C SER A 901 -43.93 58.96 20.68
N SER A 902 -44.62 57.83 20.49
CA SER A 902 -45.14 57.39 19.19
C SER A 902 -46.43 58.09 18.75
N GLY A 903 -47.01 58.99 19.58
CA GLY A 903 -48.33 59.59 19.32
C GLY A 903 -49.51 58.62 19.44
N LEU A 904 -49.32 57.48 20.12
CA LEU A 904 -50.23 56.34 20.22
C LEU A 904 -50.84 56.19 21.63
N TYR A 905 -51.02 57.30 22.35
CA TYR A 905 -51.70 57.35 23.65
C TYR A 905 -53.01 58.15 23.51
N PRO A 906 -54.17 57.61 23.94
CA PRO A 906 -55.47 58.19 23.63
C PRO A 906 -55.69 59.53 24.36
N THR A 907 -56.41 60.44 23.72
CA THR A 907 -56.82 61.73 24.29
C THR A 907 -58.30 62.01 24.00
N LYS A 908 -58.88 63.03 24.63
CA LYS A 908 -60.29 63.41 24.44
C LYS A 908 -60.67 63.68 22.98
N GLU A 909 -59.73 64.19 22.19
CA GLU A 909 -59.93 64.58 20.79
C GLU A 909 -59.46 63.50 19.81
N GLN A 910 -58.68 62.52 20.29
CA GLN A 910 -58.14 61.41 19.50
C GLN A 910 -58.26 60.08 20.28
N PRO A 911 -59.41 59.40 20.18
CA PRO A 911 -59.51 57.98 20.50
C PRO A 911 -58.78 57.16 19.43
N ILE A 912 -58.19 56.03 19.82
CA ILE A 912 -57.30 55.22 18.96
C ILE A 912 -57.88 53.82 18.82
N GLN A 913 -58.10 53.33 17.59
CA GLN A 913 -58.56 51.95 17.39
C GLN A 913 -57.46 50.96 17.80
N VAL A 914 -57.83 49.88 18.48
CA VAL A 914 -56.87 48.88 18.99
C VAL A 914 -56.16 48.14 17.83
N ASN A 915 -56.86 47.88 16.73
CA ASN A 915 -56.23 47.35 15.52
C ASN A 915 -55.23 48.34 14.90
N ASP A 916 -55.55 49.64 14.80
CA ASP A 916 -54.62 50.66 14.29
C ASP A 916 -53.37 50.80 15.16
N LEU A 917 -53.50 50.68 16.49
CA LEU A 917 -52.36 50.61 17.41
C LEU A 917 -51.45 49.43 17.07
N TYR A 918 -52.00 48.23 16.93
CA TYR A 918 -51.25 47.02 16.59
C TYR A 918 -50.61 47.10 15.20
N GLU A 919 -51.37 47.50 14.18
CA GLU A 919 -50.83 47.68 12.83
C GLU A 919 -49.77 48.78 12.76
N SER A 920 -49.83 49.83 13.58
CA SER A 920 -48.80 50.88 13.64
C SER A 920 -47.43 50.34 14.08
N PHE A 921 -47.39 49.44 15.07
CA PHE A 921 -46.14 48.81 15.51
C PHE A 921 -45.57 47.80 14.49
N LEU A 922 -46.40 47.25 13.59
CA LEU A 922 -45.95 46.38 12.49
C LEU A 922 -45.56 47.16 11.22
N ARG A 923 -46.23 48.28 10.93
CA ARG A 923 -46.07 49.07 9.69
C ARG A 923 -44.83 49.95 9.73
N PHE A 924 -44.68 50.75 10.79
CA PHE A 924 -43.68 51.81 10.83
C PHE A 924 -42.41 51.35 11.57
N ASP A 925 -41.27 51.58 10.93
CA ASP A 925 -39.92 51.12 11.28
C ASP A 925 -39.20 52.04 12.29
N ASP A 926 -39.78 53.21 12.57
CA ASP A 926 -39.41 54.16 13.64
C ASP A 926 -39.78 53.67 15.05
N LYS A 927 -40.45 52.51 15.18
CA LYS A 927 -40.93 51.95 16.45
C LYS A 927 -40.15 50.68 16.81
N PRO A 928 -40.07 50.32 18.11
CA PRO A 928 -39.66 48.98 18.51
C PRO A 928 -40.56 47.90 17.88
N MET A 929 -39.99 46.76 17.54
CA MET A 929 -40.73 45.59 17.05
C MET A 929 -41.52 44.96 18.20
N ILE A 930 -42.55 44.18 17.89
CA ILE A 930 -43.35 43.44 18.89
C ILE A 930 -43.38 41.94 18.57
N CYS A 931 -43.42 41.09 19.60
CA CYS A 931 -43.48 39.63 19.41
C CYS A 931 -44.81 39.18 18.77
N GLY A 932 -45.93 39.81 19.12
CA GLY A 932 -47.25 39.49 18.58
C GLY A 932 -48.38 40.27 19.23
N VAL A 933 -49.63 39.87 18.97
CA VAL A 933 -50.83 40.51 19.55
C VAL A 933 -50.85 40.50 21.08
N GLU A 934 -50.25 39.50 21.71
CA GLU A 934 -50.16 39.38 23.17
C GLU A 934 -49.42 40.56 23.82
N THR A 935 -48.36 41.06 23.19
CA THR A 935 -47.61 42.24 23.68
C THR A 935 -48.52 43.47 23.75
N VAL A 936 -49.47 43.60 22.82
CA VAL A 936 -50.45 44.70 22.79
C VAL A 936 -51.60 44.44 23.76
N SER A 937 -52.20 43.24 23.77
CA SER A 937 -53.34 42.93 24.67
C SER A 937 -52.95 43.00 26.14
N GLN A 938 -51.79 42.45 26.54
CA GLN A 938 -51.28 42.53 27.91
C GLN A 938 -50.98 43.99 28.32
N SER A 939 -50.54 44.83 27.39
CA SER A 939 -50.36 46.27 27.63
C SER A 939 -51.70 46.97 27.87
N ILE A 940 -52.68 46.72 27.01
CA ILE A 940 -54.01 47.33 27.10
C ILE A 940 -54.74 46.89 28.37
N GLN A 941 -54.74 45.60 28.70
CA GLN A 941 -55.36 45.09 29.94
C GLN A 941 -54.73 45.75 31.17
N LYS A 942 -53.40 45.72 31.28
CA LYS A 942 -52.63 46.35 32.38
C LYS A 942 -52.95 47.84 32.54
N TYR A 943 -53.06 48.60 31.45
CA TYR A 943 -53.31 50.04 31.51
C TYR A 943 -54.80 50.40 31.70
N CYS A 944 -55.72 49.54 31.28
CA CYS A 944 -57.15 49.64 31.57
C CYS A 944 -57.47 49.35 33.05
N GLU A 945 -56.86 48.30 33.61
CA GLU A 945 -56.96 47.93 35.03
C GLU A 945 -56.34 49.01 35.93
N ASN A 946 -55.19 49.58 35.56
CA ASN A 946 -54.55 50.68 36.28
C ASN A 946 -55.22 52.05 36.10
N GLY A 947 -56.15 52.21 35.14
CA GLY A 947 -56.83 53.49 34.86
C GLY A 947 -55.97 54.54 34.14
N ASP A 948 -54.93 54.12 33.43
CA ASP A 948 -54.09 55.00 32.59
C ASP A 948 -54.84 55.49 31.35
N PHE A 949 -55.76 54.67 30.83
CA PHE A 949 -56.78 54.98 29.81
C PHE A 949 -57.92 53.94 29.89
N ASN A 950 -59.05 54.21 29.25
CA ASN A 950 -60.21 53.29 29.21
C ASN A 950 -60.24 52.54 27.86
N VAL A 951 -60.90 51.38 27.83
CA VAL A 951 -61.17 50.63 26.59
C VAL A 951 -62.66 50.70 26.29
N ALA A 952 -63.04 51.10 25.09
CA ALA A 952 -64.42 51.15 24.64
C ALA A 952 -64.68 50.13 23.52
N CYS A 953 -65.90 49.61 23.45
CA CYS A 953 -66.35 48.68 22.41
C CYS A 953 -67.55 49.26 21.67
N GLY A 954 -67.45 49.42 20.35
CA GLY A 954 -68.50 49.99 19.48
C GLY A 954 -67.92 50.79 18.31
N GLU A 955 -68.74 51.68 17.74
CA GLU A 955 -68.31 52.61 16.70
C GLU A 955 -67.73 53.90 17.32
N GLN A 956 -66.91 54.65 16.56
CA GLN A 956 -66.24 55.84 17.07
C GLN A 956 -67.26 56.90 17.54
N GLY A 957 -67.29 57.16 18.85
CA GLY A 957 -68.25 58.06 19.48
C GLY A 957 -69.61 57.45 19.84
N ASN A 958 -69.87 56.19 19.47
CA ASN A 958 -71.07 55.43 19.83
C ASN A 958 -70.68 54.07 20.43
N TYR A 959 -70.26 54.11 21.69
CA TYR A 959 -69.70 52.95 22.40
C TYR A 959 -70.78 52.20 23.19
N ASN A 960 -70.94 50.90 22.90
CA ASN A 960 -71.88 49.99 23.55
C ASN A 960 -71.47 49.65 25.00
N ARG A 961 -70.16 49.63 25.28
CA ARG A 961 -69.58 49.47 26.63
C ARG A 961 -68.25 50.22 26.72
N ILE A 962 -67.95 50.73 27.91
CA ILE A 962 -66.63 51.24 28.29
C ILE A 962 -66.15 50.46 29.52
N TYR A 963 -64.92 49.96 29.46
CA TYR A 963 -64.19 49.28 30.52
C TYR A 963 -63.23 50.28 31.17
N HIS A 964 -63.28 50.40 32.50
CA HIS A 964 -62.53 51.38 33.29
C HIS A 964 -62.23 50.78 34.68
N HIS A 965 -60.96 50.61 35.04
CA HIS A 965 -60.52 49.84 36.21
C HIS A 965 -61.08 48.40 36.27
N GLU A 966 -61.44 47.83 35.12
CA GLU A 966 -61.80 46.42 34.96
C GLU A 966 -61.02 45.81 33.79
N SER A 967 -60.78 44.50 33.86
CA SER A 967 -60.13 43.74 32.78
C SER A 967 -61.08 43.59 31.59
N VAL A 968 -60.54 43.55 30.37
CA VAL A 968 -61.33 43.36 29.15
C VAL A 968 -61.34 41.86 28.79
N PRO A 969 -62.45 41.12 29.03
CA PRO A 969 -62.52 39.69 28.74
C PRO A 969 -62.58 39.47 27.23
N PHE A 970 -61.80 38.49 26.74
CA PHE A 970 -61.74 38.12 25.32
C PHE A 970 -61.36 39.27 24.36
N LEU A 971 -60.51 40.20 24.80
CA LEU A 971 -59.96 41.28 23.97
C LEU A 971 -59.19 40.70 22.76
N ASP A 972 -59.80 40.78 21.57
CA ASP A 972 -59.11 40.58 20.30
C ASP A 972 -58.53 41.92 19.84
N VAL A 973 -57.21 41.97 19.68
CA VAL A 973 -56.48 43.17 19.25
C VAL A 973 -56.72 43.49 17.76
N THR A 974 -57.22 42.54 16.99
CA THR A 974 -57.50 42.67 15.55
C THR A 974 -58.96 42.99 15.23
N ASP A 975 -59.85 43.01 16.23
CA ASP A 975 -61.26 43.42 16.04
C ASP A 975 -61.37 44.96 16.02
N PRO A 976 -61.86 45.58 14.92
CA PRO A 976 -62.00 47.03 14.79
C PRO A 976 -63.03 47.67 15.75
N GLN A 977 -63.82 46.87 16.48
CA GLN A 977 -64.78 47.38 17.47
C GLN A 977 -64.12 47.92 18.75
N TYR A 978 -62.86 47.59 19.04
CA TYR A 978 -62.16 48.06 20.25
C TYR A 978 -61.42 49.38 20.02
N TRP A 979 -61.63 50.32 20.93
CA TRP A 979 -61.02 51.66 20.94
C TRP A 979 -60.38 51.96 22.30
N LEU A 980 -59.22 52.61 22.29
CA LEU A 980 -58.64 53.24 23.46
C LEU A 980 -59.16 54.67 23.56
N VAL A 981 -59.69 55.06 24.73
CA VAL A 981 -60.29 56.38 24.97
C VAL A 981 -59.70 57.01 26.24
N ASP A 982 -59.71 58.35 26.31
CA ASP A 982 -59.22 59.08 27.48
C ASP A 982 -59.94 58.63 28.77
N LYS A 983 -59.18 58.46 29.86
CA LYS A 983 -59.67 58.00 31.16
C LYS A 983 -60.87 58.76 31.72
N SER A 984 -61.08 60.01 31.31
CA SER A 984 -62.22 60.84 31.72
C SER A 984 -63.51 60.60 30.91
N ILE A 985 -63.48 59.75 29.88
CA ILE A 985 -64.66 59.32 29.12
C ILE A 985 -65.20 58.05 29.78
N ASN A 986 -66.29 58.19 30.55
CA ASN A 986 -66.89 57.10 31.32
C ASN A 986 -68.41 57.29 31.43
N ASN A 987 -69.20 56.40 30.83
CA ASN A 987 -70.66 56.53 30.76
C ASN A 987 -71.37 55.56 31.72
N GLN A 988 -72.02 56.11 32.75
CA GLN A 988 -73.09 55.42 33.49
C GLN A 988 -74.40 56.21 33.34
N PRO A 989 -75.53 55.58 32.97
CA PRO A 989 -76.83 56.25 32.88
C PRO A 989 -77.40 56.54 34.28
N LYS A 990 -78.15 57.64 34.45
CA LYS A 990 -78.75 57.99 35.74
C LYS A 990 -80.05 58.81 35.62
N SER A 991 -81.15 58.23 36.10
CA SER A 991 -82.46 58.85 36.39
C SER A 991 -83.36 57.75 37.01
N GLU A 992 -84.11 57.92 38.09
CA GLU A 992 -84.19 59.05 39.05
C GLU A 992 -84.74 58.55 40.41
N GLU A 993 -85.07 59.43 41.37
CA GLU A 993 -85.22 59.10 42.80
C GLU A 993 -86.68 58.99 43.32
N SER A 994 -86.84 58.48 44.57
CA SER A 994 -88.04 58.57 45.45
C SER A 994 -89.30 57.79 45.01
N SER A 995 -90.27 57.35 45.84
CA SER A 995 -90.51 57.30 47.31
C SER A 995 -91.81 56.47 47.53
N THR A 996 -92.15 55.78 48.64
CA THR A 996 -91.57 55.44 49.97
C THR A 996 -92.46 54.30 50.60
N ASP A 997 -92.46 53.82 51.86
CA ASP A 997 -91.82 54.19 53.15
C ASP A 997 -91.74 53.01 54.17
N GLU A 998 -91.26 53.31 55.40
CA GLU A 998 -91.57 52.79 56.76
C GLU A 998 -92.51 51.56 56.98
N GLN A 999 -92.37 50.68 57.99
CA GLN A 999 -91.51 50.52 59.20
C GLN A 999 -91.74 49.06 59.75
N SER A 1000 -91.15 48.48 60.81
CA SER A 1000 -90.04 48.80 61.76
C SER A 1000 -89.58 47.54 62.55
N SER A 1001 -88.49 47.71 63.31
CA SER A 1001 -88.11 46.98 64.56
C SER A 1001 -88.06 45.44 64.63
N ALA A 1002 -86.82 44.96 64.74
CA ALA A 1002 -86.31 43.73 65.36
C ALA A 1002 -87.08 43.10 66.55
N TRP A 1003 -86.84 41.81 66.81
CA TRP A 1003 -86.07 41.28 67.96
C TRP A 1003 -85.75 39.77 67.74
N ASN A 1004 -85.11 39.08 68.70
CA ASN A 1004 -84.36 37.81 68.54
C ASN A 1004 -85.13 36.52 68.10
N SER A 1005 -84.41 35.67 67.35
CA SER A 1005 -84.29 34.19 67.33
C SER A 1005 -85.07 33.28 68.32
N PRO A 1006 -85.30 31.96 68.03
CA PRO A 1006 -85.19 31.18 66.77
C PRO A 1006 -86.27 30.05 66.55
N THR A 1007 -86.06 29.20 65.52
CA THR A 1007 -86.61 27.81 65.27
C THR A 1007 -88.09 27.58 64.85
N GLY A 1008 -88.33 26.62 63.93
CA GLY A 1008 -89.62 25.88 63.85
C GLY A 1008 -90.24 25.50 62.48
N GLU A 1009 -89.69 24.52 61.75
CA GLU A 1009 -90.28 23.54 60.78
C GLU A 1009 -91.60 23.74 59.93
N LYS A 1010 -91.58 23.13 58.72
CA LYS A 1010 -92.67 22.46 57.91
C LYS A 1010 -93.78 23.34 57.28
N SER A 1011 -93.94 23.36 55.95
CA SER A 1011 -94.54 22.38 54.98
C SER A 1011 -96.07 22.63 54.77
N GLU A 1012 -96.75 22.30 53.65
CA GLU A 1012 -96.42 21.50 52.46
C GLU A 1012 -97.36 21.79 51.24
N HIS A 1013 -97.11 21.13 50.09
CA HIS A 1013 -98.01 20.86 48.92
C HIS A 1013 -98.36 21.95 47.85
N THR A 1014 -97.90 21.66 46.64
CA THR A 1014 -98.36 22.06 45.27
C THR A 1014 -99.30 20.96 44.67
N PRO A 1015 -99.72 20.94 43.36
CA PRO A 1015 -99.76 21.92 42.25
C PRO A 1015 -101.22 22.11 41.67
N PRO A 1016 -101.48 22.80 40.52
CA PRO A 1016 -101.45 22.14 39.19
C PRO A 1016 -101.20 23.05 37.93
N SER A 1017 -100.75 22.48 36.80
CA SER A 1017 -101.08 22.85 35.38
C SER A 1017 -100.10 22.19 34.36
N GLN A 1018 -100.37 22.32 33.04
CA GLN A 1018 -99.74 21.59 31.92
C GLN A 1018 -99.28 22.55 30.79
N PRO A 1019 -98.49 22.09 29.79
CA PRO A 1019 -97.39 21.11 29.83
C PRO A 1019 -96.06 21.72 29.29
N VAL A 1020 -94.94 21.01 29.46
CA VAL A 1020 -93.63 21.38 28.89
C VAL A 1020 -93.07 20.19 28.10
N ASP A 1021 -92.40 20.45 26.97
CA ASP A 1021 -91.69 19.40 26.22
C ASP A 1021 -90.55 18.82 27.09
N GLU A 1022 -90.61 17.52 27.39
CA GLU A 1022 -89.68 16.90 28.33
C GLU A 1022 -88.28 16.74 27.73
N LEU A 1023 -87.31 17.49 28.28
CA LEU A 1023 -85.88 17.23 28.08
C LEU A 1023 -85.53 15.82 28.55
N ARG A 1024 -85.39 14.89 27.59
CA ARG A 1024 -85.05 13.48 27.85
C ARG A 1024 -83.75 13.36 28.63
N LYS A 1025 -83.84 12.84 29.86
CA LYS A 1025 -82.69 12.56 30.73
C LYS A 1025 -82.14 11.18 30.43
N PHE A 1026 -80.92 11.12 29.89
CA PHE A 1026 -80.22 9.87 29.59
C PHE A 1026 -79.42 9.39 30.81
N LYS A 1027 -79.49 8.09 31.15
CA LYS A 1027 -78.69 7.50 32.24
C LYS A 1027 -77.24 7.19 31.85
N SER A 1028 -77.00 6.98 30.56
CA SER A 1028 -75.67 6.81 29.97
C SER A 1028 -75.73 7.20 28.49
N ILE A 1029 -74.58 7.56 27.92
CA ILE A 1029 -74.41 7.88 26.51
C ILE A 1029 -73.20 7.09 26.01
N LYS A 1030 -73.37 6.31 24.94
CA LYS A 1030 -72.29 5.50 24.34
C LYS A 1030 -72.03 5.96 22.91
N VAL A 1031 -70.80 6.39 22.66
CA VAL A 1031 -70.32 6.81 21.34
C VAL A 1031 -69.28 5.80 20.86
N SER A 1032 -69.37 5.33 19.61
CA SER A 1032 -68.40 4.40 19.03
C SER A 1032 -68.27 4.58 17.52
N GLY A 1033 -67.06 4.37 17.01
CA GLY A 1033 -66.71 4.54 15.60
C GLY A 1033 -65.22 4.31 15.37
N LYS A 1034 -64.79 4.30 14.11
CA LYS A 1034 -63.36 4.31 13.75
C LYS A 1034 -62.91 5.75 13.52
N VAL A 1035 -61.83 6.16 14.15
CA VAL A 1035 -61.26 7.52 14.05
C VAL A 1035 -59.80 7.42 13.62
N PRO A 1036 -59.32 8.24 12.66
CA PRO A 1036 -57.91 8.28 12.28
C PRO A 1036 -57.01 8.75 13.42
N VAL A 1037 -55.80 8.21 13.52
CA VAL A 1037 -54.88 8.47 14.65
C VAL A 1037 -54.42 9.93 14.68
N GLU A 1038 -54.38 10.61 13.53
CA GLU A 1038 -53.98 12.02 13.43
C GLU A 1038 -54.95 12.98 14.12
N ARG A 1039 -56.18 12.53 14.46
CA ARG A 1039 -57.22 13.31 15.14
C ARG A 1039 -57.45 12.90 16.59
N TRP A 1040 -56.46 12.26 17.23
CA TRP A 1040 -56.57 11.85 18.63
C TRP A 1040 -56.82 13.01 19.60
N THR A 1041 -56.19 14.16 19.38
CA THR A 1041 -56.39 15.39 20.17
C THR A 1041 -57.85 15.85 20.18
N ASP A 1042 -58.51 15.75 19.03
CA ASP A 1042 -59.87 16.24 18.81
C ASP A 1042 -60.86 15.46 19.69
N LEU A 1043 -60.63 14.17 19.91
CA LEU A 1043 -61.45 13.33 20.79
C LEU A 1043 -61.39 13.80 22.26
N PHE A 1044 -60.19 14.18 22.72
CA PHE A 1044 -60.01 14.67 24.09
C PHE A 1044 -60.71 16.03 24.30
N SER A 1045 -60.55 16.96 23.36
CA SER A 1045 -61.21 18.27 23.42
C SER A 1045 -62.72 18.22 23.21
N SER A 1046 -63.22 17.34 22.33
CA SER A 1046 -64.64 17.31 21.95
C SER A 1046 -65.51 16.42 22.83
N PHE A 1047 -64.96 15.39 23.48
CA PHE A 1047 -65.73 14.47 24.32
C PHE A 1047 -65.27 14.45 25.78
N VAL A 1048 -63.96 14.37 26.06
CA VAL A 1048 -63.47 14.23 27.44
C VAL A 1048 -63.59 15.55 28.23
N VAL A 1049 -63.15 16.67 27.67
CA VAL A 1049 -63.21 17.99 28.34
C VAL A 1049 -64.65 18.42 28.67
N PRO A 1050 -65.65 18.33 27.77
CA PRO A 1050 -67.02 18.75 28.08
C PRO A 1050 -67.73 17.82 29.09
N LEU A 1051 -67.48 16.51 29.04
CA LEU A 1051 -68.08 15.56 29.99
C LEU A 1051 -67.46 15.65 31.39
N LYS A 1052 -66.14 15.90 31.48
CA LYS A 1052 -65.43 16.11 32.75
C LYS A 1052 -66.06 17.23 33.59
N ASN A 1053 -66.49 18.32 32.94
CA ASN A 1053 -67.09 19.48 33.62
C ASN A 1053 -68.51 19.20 34.18
N ASN A 1054 -69.08 18.03 33.95
CA ASN A 1054 -70.41 17.63 34.43
C ASN A 1054 -70.39 16.60 35.57
N GLY A 1055 -69.21 16.24 36.10
CA GLY A 1055 -69.09 15.33 37.26
C GLY A 1055 -69.50 13.88 36.97
N LEU A 1056 -69.46 13.48 35.70
CA LEU A 1056 -69.82 12.12 35.25
C LEU A 1056 -68.63 11.16 35.40
N GLU A 1057 -68.94 9.88 35.65
CA GLU A 1057 -67.97 8.79 35.60
C GLU A 1057 -67.73 8.39 34.12
N ILE A 1058 -66.46 8.37 33.68
CA ILE A 1058 -66.08 8.22 32.27
C ILE A 1058 -65.28 6.94 32.07
N GLU A 1059 -65.93 5.92 31.51
CA GLU A 1059 -65.27 4.68 31.07
C GLU A 1059 -64.63 4.87 29.68
N ILE A 1060 -63.36 4.51 29.54
CA ILE A 1060 -62.61 4.60 28.27
C ILE A 1060 -61.99 3.23 27.95
N SER A 1061 -62.35 2.65 26.81
CA SER A 1061 -61.78 1.40 26.31
C SER A 1061 -61.00 1.62 25.02
N PHE A 1062 -59.78 1.07 24.96
CA PHE A 1062 -58.90 1.14 23.80
C PHE A 1062 -58.77 -0.25 23.16
N LYS A 1063 -58.96 -0.34 21.84
CA LYS A 1063 -58.84 -1.61 21.11
C LYS A 1063 -58.07 -1.44 19.80
N ALA A 1064 -56.75 -1.57 19.89
CA ALA A 1064 -55.88 -1.71 18.73
C ALA A 1064 -56.10 -3.07 18.06
N LYS A 1065 -55.77 -3.18 16.76
CA LYS A 1065 -55.68 -4.46 16.05
C LYS A 1065 -54.43 -4.46 15.18
N THR A 1066 -53.69 -5.56 15.19
CA THR A 1066 -52.59 -5.82 14.25
C THR A 1066 -53.07 -5.63 12.81
N THR A 1067 -52.24 -4.97 11.99
CA THR A 1067 -52.41 -4.90 10.54
C THR A 1067 -51.26 -5.65 9.88
N SER A 1068 -51.47 -6.18 8.67
CA SER A 1068 -50.50 -7.03 7.97
C SER A 1068 -49.17 -6.36 7.60
N LEU A 1069 -49.04 -5.04 7.81
CA LEU A 1069 -47.80 -4.28 7.63
C LEU A 1069 -46.97 -4.14 8.91
N ASN A 1070 -47.58 -4.27 10.09
CA ASN A 1070 -46.93 -4.14 11.39
C ASN A 1070 -47.65 -5.05 12.42
N PRO A 1071 -47.15 -6.27 12.67
CA PRO A 1071 -47.65 -7.10 13.76
C PRO A 1071 -47.21 -6.58 15.12
N LEU A 1072 -48.13 -6.58 16.09
CA LEU A 1072 -47.81 -6.48 17.50
C LEU A 1072 -47.47 -7.87 18.04
N ASP A 1073 -46.28 -8.01 18.60
CA ASP A 1073 -45.83 -9.19 19.35
C ASP A 1073 -45.23 -8.77 20.70
N GLU A 1074 -44.99 -9.72 21.60
CA GLU A 1074 -44.48 -9.44 22.96
C GLU A 1074 -43.07 -8.83 22.98
N SER A 1075 -42.27 -9.01 21.92
CA SER A 1075 -40.93 -8.46 21.82
C SER A 1075 -40.96 -6.96 21.50
N ALA A 1076 -41.96 -6.52 20.73
CA ALA A 1076 -42.12 -5.16 20.23
C ALA A 1076 -42.13 -4.12 21.35
N GLN A 1077 -41.26 -3.11 21.23
CA GLN A 1077 -41.07 -2.10 22.28
C GLN A 1077 -42.33 -1.26 22.55
N ILE A 1078 -43.19 -1.07 21.53
CA ILE A 1078 -44.50 -0.43 21.67
C ILE A 1078 -45.41 -1.21 22.63
N TYR A 1079 -45.45 -2.55 22.53
CA TYR A 1079 -46.29 -3.37 23.41
C TYR A 1079 -45.88 -3.26 24.87
N LYS A 1080 -44.56 -3.27 25.14
CA LYS A 1080 -44.00 -3.10 26.49
C LYS A 1080 -44.36 -1.73 27.08
N VAL A 1081 -44.18 -0.65 26.31
CA VAL A 1081 -44.55 0.71 26.74
C VAL A 1081 -46.04 0.83 27.02
N VAL A 1082 -46.92 0.20 26.22
CA VAL A 1082 -48.37 0.19 26.47
C VAL A 1082 -48.72 -0.58 27.74
N LYS A 1083 -48.13 -1.76 27.97
CA LYS A 1083 -48.38 -2.60 29.16
C LYS A 1083 -47.90 -1.93 30.44
N GLU A 1084 -46.73 -1.28 30.41
CA GLU A 1084 -46.19 -0.50 31.52
C GLU A 1084 -47.02 0.77 31.81
N SER A 1085 -47.47 1.48 30.77
CA SER A 1085 -48.33 2.67 30.91
C SER A 1085 -49.71 2.31 31.49
N ALA A 1086 -50.32 1.20 31.05
CA ALA A 1086 -51.59 0.72 31.61
C ALA A 1086 -51.45 0.40 33.10
N MET A 1087 -50.36 -0.28 33.48
CA MET A 1087 -50.07 -0.63 34.88
C MET A 1087 -49.83 0.61 35.76
N GLN A 1088 -49.12 1.63 35.26
CA GLN A 1088 -48.92 2.90 35.99
C GLN A 1088 -50.23 3.71 36.17
N LEU A 1089 -51.18 3.57 35.25
CA LEU A 1089 -52.48 4.25 35.29
C LEU A 1089 -53.59 3.43 36.01
N GLY A 1090 -53.27 2.23 36.50
CA GLY A 1090 -54.24 1.35 37.17
C GLY A 1090 -55.30 0.75 36.23
N LEU A 1091 -54.98 0.64 34.93
CA LEU A 1091 -55.89 0.14 33.90
C LEU A 1091 -55.65 -1.34 33.62
N ASN A 1092 -56.74 -2.12 33.51
CA ASN A 1092 -56.66 -3.51 33.07
C ASN A 1092 -56.31 -3.58 31.58
N LEU A 1093 -55.39 -4.48 31.22
CA LEU A 1093 -55.02 -4.79 29.84
C LEU A 1093 -55.36 -6.26 29.58
N GLU A 1094 -56.31 -6.48 28.67
CA GLU A 1094 -56.72 -7.80 28.20
C GLU A 1094 -56.10 -8.08 26.82
N GLU A 1095 -55.69 -9.33 26.60
CA GLU A 1095 -55.02 -9.81 25.40
C GLU A 1095 -55.99 -10.75 24.64
N GLU A 1096 -56.27 -10.46 23.35
CA GLU A 1096 -57.38 -11.06 22.56
C GLU A 1096 -56.93 -11.53 21.16
#